data_AF-Q16N68-F1
#
_entry.id   AF-Q16N68-F1
#
_cell.length_a   1.000
_cell.length_b   1.000
_cell.length_c   1.000
_cell.angle_alpha   90.00
_cell.angle_beta   90.00
_cell.angle_gamma   90.00
#
_symmetry.space_group_name_H-M   'P 1'
#
loop_
_entity.id
_entity.type
_entity.pdbx_description
1 polymer ?
#
loop_
_entity_poly.entity_id
_entity_poly.type
_entity_poly.pdbx_seq_one_letter_code
_entity_poly.pdbx_strand_id
1 'polypeptide(L)'
;ARVVIAGAGLLGNSVAYHLTENGWTNVVVLDQHIIGSGTSDFGSGTIGLFKPTPERNIIKESLKLYEDLQNAGHQIGLKKCGGINLAQTHDRVIALKRRIAYNRPTGLFCEFIDAEHVKKLHPLVNVDDIQGAVYVPDDCVADPASVLQVLANLAKQKGVKYFEGCEVTHVNTKGGRVHSVETDIGTIQCEYFINCSGMWARELGLKCKRPVCIPAYPAQHFYGLTTNLNLPAKHLLPCIRDYDAHLYARQIDGEMLVGWFEKEAKPAFESIKDIPKEWKSHLDQNMTNHCSPLWEKAVDRIPLLSNMAQPQLTNSPDTFTPDGRWIFGEAAEVKNYFVACGMNGNPLQGSGGIGKALAEWIVSGTPTIEMLPFNIQRFLHLHNNRQYLQQRIKEVVGRQYAILYPNQSEYKYSRKLRCSPLYSVLEQRGAVFGTKMAYERALYFDTDYIRGGQLPTMPAGSFYKPKFFNFMEKEYIACAQHVGIIDISSFSKIEIKPGVHNDGDKNNVLDYLQKMCANDVDIETSHIVHTGMLNERGGYENDCMLIRQNVDHFFMISPSSQQTRIYEWMSRNLPKDASVKLNDVTSMYTVLNVVGPKSTQLMSELSNSNVKLQPFTYRKLNIGYASDVMIMTFTHTGMPGYCLYIPSEYALHVYDRLMTVGHDYGVRDVGTLTQRFLRIDKFIPFWGDELTSMTTPFEAGVFYSVRLDKKENFLGRAALERQKRDGLTKRLVLFHVEDIDIDKDVWPWGGEPIYRNNEFCGTVTSAGYGFASQKLICLGYISRPSSNESSVITTEFIMDKSAVYHIDIAGGKFRLTQHIHPKATSTKSMEESDLRRTYRPTVVKFKKQFQV
;
A
#
# COMPACT_ATOMS: atom_id res chain seq x y z
N ALA A 1 -23.94 -8.02 25.30
CA ALA A 1 -23.80 -6.78 24.48
C ALA A 1 -23.88 -7.16 23.02
N ARG A 2 -24.20 -6.23 22.10
CA ARG A 2 -24.03 -6.50 20.67
C ARG A 2 -22.57 -6.31 20.26
N VAL A 3 -21.99 -5.17 20.67
CA VAL A 3 -20.59 -4.81 20.41
C VAL A 3 -19.87 -4.59 21.74
N VAL A 4 -18.64 -5.10 21.84
CA VAL A 4 -17.68 -4.75 22.91
C VAL A 4 -16.48 -4.04 22.29
N ILE A 5 -16.09 -2.90 22.84
CA ILE A 5 -14.93 -2.12 22.43
C ILE A 5 -13.90 -2.15 23.56
N ALA A 6 -12.67 -2.56 23.28
CA ALA A 6 -11.56 -2.52 24.23
C ALA A 6 -10.71 -1.27 23.99
N GLY A 7 -10.60 -0.42 25.00
CA GLY A 7 -9.90 0.86 24.99
C GLY A 7 -10.86 2.04 24.81
N ALA A 8 -10.89 2.94 25.80
CA ALA A 8 -11.68 4.18 25.80
C ALA A 8 -10.82 5.41 25.45
N GLY A 9 -9.83 5.22 24.57
CA GLY A 9 -9.10 6.30 23.92
C GLY A 9 -9.94 6.98 22.82
N LEU A 10 -9.34 7.94 22.10
CA LEU A 10 -10.06 8.74 21.11
C LEU A 10 -10.72 7.89 20.00
N LEU A 11 -10.04 6.85 19.51
CA LEU A 11 -10.59 5.90 18.54
C LEU A 11 -11.78 5.13 19.09
N GLY A 12 -11.66 4.56 20.29
CA GLY A 12 -12.72 3.77 20.92
C GLY A 12 -14.01 4.57 21.12
N ASN A 13 -13.87 5.81 21.61
CA ASN A 13 -15.00 6.71 21.82
C ASN A 13 -15.60 7.20 20.50
N SER A 14 -14.77 7.44 19.46
CA SER A 14 -15.28 7.78 18.13
C SER A 14 -16.07 6.63 17.49
N VAL A 15 -15.59 5.39 17.59
CA VAL A 15 -16.32 4.21 17.11
C VAL A 15 -17.63 4.04 17.88
N ALA A 16 -17.61 4.15 19.22
CA ALA A 16 -18.80 4.05 20.04
C ALA A 16 -19.85 5.10 19.65
N TYR A 17 -19.43 6.36 19.50
CA TYR A 17 -20.28 7.45 19.04
C TYR A 17 -20.91 7.14 17.68
N HIS A 18 -20.11 6.78 16.66
CA HIS A 18 -20.64 6.52 15.32
C HIS A 18 -21.51 5.26 15.24
N LEU A 19 -21.28 4.23 16.08
CA LEU A 19 -22.22 3.11 16.20
C LEU A 19 -23.59 3.59 16.67
N THR A 20 -23.65 4.51 17.63
CA THR A 20 -24.92 5.10 18.08
C THR A 20 -25.57 5.99 17.03
N GLU A 21 -24.79 6.74 16.23
CA GLU A 21 -25.32 7.48 15.08
C GLU A 21 -25.97 6.55 14.03
N ASN A 22 -25.47 5.32 13.92
CA ASN A 22 -26.03 4.28 13.05
C ASN A 22 -27.08 3.40 13.76
N GLY A 23 -27.63 3.86 14.90
CA GLY A 23 -28.72 3.20 15.62
C GLY A 23 -28.33 1.98 16.46
N TRP A 24 -27.03 1.68 16.62
CA TRP A 24 -26.55 0.59 17.46
C TRP A 24 -26.16 1.10 18.84
N THR A 25 -27.05 0.90 19.83
CA THR A 25 -26.88 1.40 21.20
C THR A 25 -26.48 0.33 22.22
N ASN A 26 -26.66 -0.96 21.91
CA ASN A 26 -26.22 -2.09 22.75
C ASN A 26 -24.70 -2.31 22.64
N VAL A 27 -23.93 -1.30 23.05
CA VAL A 27 -22.47 -1.22 22.98
C VAL A 27 -21.91 -1.11 24.38
N VAL A 28 -20.82 -1.82 24.63
CA VAL A 28 -20.04 -1.75 25.86
C VAL A 28 -18.62 -1.29 25.52
N VAL A 29 -18.12 -0.28 26.23
CA VAL A 29 -16.73 0.18 26.15
C VAL A 29 -16.03 -0.19 27.46
N LEU A 30 -14.87 -0.83 27.35
CA LEU A 30 -14.06 -1.29 28.47
C LEU A 30 -12.71 -0.57 28.45
N ASP A 31 -12.26 -0.09 29.61
CA ASP A 31 -10.91 0.44 29.78
C ASP A 31 -10.28 -0.10 31.07
N GLN A 32 -9.01 -0.51 30.98
CA GLN A 32 -8.28 -1.08 32.11
C GLN A 32 -7.98 -0.06 33.21
N HIS A 33 -8.10 1.24 32.90
CA HIS A 33 -7.94 2.35 33.84
C HIS A 33 -9.13 3.28 33.71
N ILE A 34 -8.93 4.52 33.26
CA ILE A 34 -9.98 5.52 33.06
C ILE A 34 -10.04 5.96 31.60
N ILE A 35 -11.16 6.55 31.21
CA ILE A 35 -11.37 7.11 29.87
C ILE A 35 -10.23 8.09 29.53
N GLY A 36 -9.52 7.84 28.43
CA GLY A 36 -8.42 8.68 27.94
C GLY A 36 -7.01 8.32 28.41
N SER A 37 -6.86 7.54 29.49
CA SER A 37 -5.60 7.30 30.23
C SER A 37 -4.43 6.64 29.50
N GLY A 38 -4.64 6.24 28.24
CA GLY A 38 -3.59 5.73 27.35
C GLY A 38 -2.74 6.86 26.76
N THR A 39 -2.38 6.71 25.49
CA THR A 39 -1.62 7.73 24.77
C THR A 39 -2.48 8.92 24.32
N SER A 40 -3.81 8.82 24.42
CA SER A 40 -4.74 9.90 24.01
C SER A 40 -4.66 11.15 24.88
N ASP A 41 -4.18 11.03 26.12
CA ASP A 41 -3.81 12.16 26.98
C ASP A 41 -2.69 13.02 26.37
N PHE A 42 -1.93 12.45 25.43
CA PHE A 42 -0.78 13.06 24.82
C PHE A 42 -1.05 13.29 23.33
N GLY A 43 -1.00 14.56 22.91
CA GLY A 43 -1.21 14.88 21.51
C GLY A 43 -0.86 16.31 21.23
N SER A 44 -0.32 16.55 20.04
CA SER A 44 -0.02 17.92 19.60
C SER A 44 -1.29 18.75 19.41
N GLY A 45 -2.46 18.12 19.23
CA GLY A 45 -3.70 18.80 18.91
C GLY A 45 -3.80 19.28 17.46
N THR A 46 -2.81 19.00 16.60
CA THR A 46 -2.80 19.48 15.21
C THR A 46 -3.67 18.63 14.30
N ILE A 47 -4.40 19.27 13.39
CA ILE A 47 -5.20 18.67 12.32
C ILE A 47 -4.70 19.21 10.98
N GLY A 48 -3.88 18.42 10.29
CA GLY A 48 -3.27 18.81 9.02
C GLY A 48 -3.89 18.13 7.80
N LEU A 49 -4.39 18.90 6.85
CA LEU A 49 -5.04 18.41 5.64
C LEU A 49 -4.06 18.14 4.49
N PHE A 50 -2.84 18.67 4.55
CA PHE A 50 -1.83 18.50 3.50
C PHE A 50 -1.11 17.14 3.56
N LYS A 51 -1.91 16.10 3.32
CA LYS A 51 -1.54 14.68 3.39
C LYS A 51 -1.77 14.01 2.02
N PRO A 52 -1.31 12.76 1.82
CA PRO A 52 -1.76 11.96 0.69
C PRO A 52 -3.29 11.81 0.70
N THR A 53 -3.89 11.66 -0.49
CA THR A 53 -5.35 11.73 -0.68
C THR A 53 -6.15 10.76 0.21
N PRO A 54 -5.77 9.47 0.36
CA PRO A 54 -6.53 8.56 1.22
C PRO A 54 -6.62 9.02 2.68
N GLU A 55 -5.48 9.38 3.28
CA GLU A 55 -5.39 9.87 4.65
C GLU A 55 -6.15 11.18 4.80
N ARG A 56 -5.97 12.12 3.86
CA ARG A 56 -6.68 13.40 3.88
C ARG A 56 -8.19 13.21 3.87
N ASN A 57 -8.72 12.28 3.08
CA ASN A 57 -10.17 12.06 3.01
C ASN A 57 -10.72 11.61 4.38
N ILE A 58 -9.99 10.75 5.10
CA ILE A 58 -10.33 10.40 6.49
C ILE A 58 -10.25 11.62 7.41
N ILE A 59 -9.19 12.43 7.29
CA ILE A 59 -9.00 13.63 8.13
C ILE A 59 -10.11 14.67 7.88
N LYS A 60 -10.57 14.82 6.63
CA LYS A 60 -11.71 15.69 6.28
C LYS A 60 -12.98 15.25 7.00
N GLU A 61 -13.23 13.94 7.09
CA GLU A 61 -14.37 13.41 7.86
C GLU A 61 -14.21 13.65 9.37
N SER A 62 -12.99 13.53 9.92
CA SER A 62 -12.71 13.91 11.32
C SER A 62 -12.97 15.39 11.57
N LEU A 63 -12.48 16.27 10.69
CA LEU A 63 -12.65 17.71 10.82
C LEU A 63 -14.12 18.09 10.77
N LYS A 64 -14.88 17.52 9.82
CA LYS A 64 -16.33 17.72 9.73
C LYS A 64 -17.03 17.35 11.04
N LEU A 65 -16.71 16.19 11.62
CA LEU A 65 -17.24 15.79 12.92
C LEU A 65 -16.93 16.83 14.00
N TYR A 66 -15.69 17.32 14.06
CA TYR A 66 -15.28 18.30 15.08
C TYR A 66 -15.97 19.65 14.87
N GLU A 67 -16.14 20.10 13.64
CA GLU A 67 -16.95 21.28 13.31
C GLU A 67 -18.40 21.11 13.77
N ASP A 68 -19.02 19.97 13.50
CA ASP A 68 -20.38 19.65 13.92
C ASP A 68 -20.51 19.65 15.46
N LEU A 69 -19.55 19.05 16.17
CA LEU A 69 -19.52 19.06 17.64
C LEU A 69 -19.37 20.47 18.21
N GLN A 70 -18.49 21.29 17.64
CA GLN A 70 -18.30 22.67 18.10
C GLN A 70 -19.53 23.54 17.82
N ASN A 71 -20.16 23.37 16.66
CA ASN A 71 -21.40 24.06 16.29
C ASN A 71 -22.59 23.65 17.18
N ALA A 72 -22.58 22.41 17.68
CA ALA A 72 -23.55 21.94 18.68
C ALA A 72 -23.29 22.51 20.10
N GLY A 73 -22.27 23.36 20.28
CA GLY A 73 -21.96 24.04 21.54
C GLY A 73 -20.94 23.33 22.43
N HIS A 74 -20.34 22.22 21.97
CA HIS A 74 -19.29 21.53 22.73
C HIS A 74 -17.96 22.28 22.64
N GLN A 75 -17.36 22.54 23.81
CA GLN A 75 -16.06 23.22 23.90
C GLN A 75 -14.92 22.24 23.64
N ILE A 76 -14.59 22.03 22.36
CA ILE A 76 -13.50 21.13 21.93
C ILE A 76 -12.20 21.86 21.53
N GLY A 77 -12.20 23.19 21.66
CA GLY A 77 -11.05 24.03 21.36
C GLY A 77 -10.65 24.05 19.87
N LEU A 78 -11.57 23.73 18.94
CA LEU A 78 -11.28 23.69 17.52
C LEU A 78 -11.06 25.12 17.00
N LYS A 79 -9.85 25.39 16.51
CA LYS A 79 -9.45 26.68 15.96
C LYS A 79 -8.75 26.48 14.63
N LYS A 80 -9.18 27.23 13.62
CA LYS A 80 -8.51 27.33 12.32
C LYS A 80 -7.34 28.29 12.43
N CYS A 81 -6.11 27.76 12.39
CA CYS A 81 -4.87 28.55 12.49
C CYS A 81 -4.06 28.53 11.20
N GLY A 82 -4.38 27.62 10.27
CA GLY A 82 -3.56 27.31 9.12
C GLY A 82 -2.30 26.52 9.48
N GLY A 83 -1.56 26.10 8.45
CA GLY A 83 -0.34 25.33 8.57
C GLY A 83 0.65 25.69 7.47
N ILE A 84 1.94 25.74 7.83
CA ILE A 84 3.05 26.03 6.94
C ILE A 84 3.96 24.79 6.90
N ASN A 85 4.17 24.28 5.69
CA ASN A 85 4.99 23.10 5.43
C ASN A 85 6.28 23.57 4.73
N LEU A 86 7.41 23.49 5.42
CA LEU A 86 8.69 24.08 5.00
C LEU A 86 9.52 23.12 4.13
N ALA A 87 10.31 23.70 3.24
CA ALA A 87 11.33 23.03 2.44
C ALA A 87 12.68 23.73 2.56
N GLN A 88 13.67 23.02 3.09
CA GLN A 88 15.07 23.49 3.14
C GLN A 88 15.86 23.07 1.89
N THR A 89 15.34 22.10 1.14
CA THR A 89 16.01 21.50 -0.03
C THR A 89 15.17 21.59 -1.29
N HIS A 90 15.84 21.61 -2.44
CA HIS A 90 15.18 21.61 -3.76
C HIS A 90 14.29 20.37 -3.96
N ASP A 91 14.76 19.19 -3.57
CA ASP A 91 13.95 17.97 -3.65
C ASP A 91 12.72 18.04 -2.73
N ARG A 92 12.82 18.70 -1.57
CA ARG A 92 11.64 18.95 -0.73
C ARG A 92 10.67 19.89 -1.42
N VAL A 93 11.14 20.95 -2.08
CA VAL A 93 10.29 21.84 -2.90
C VAL A 93 9.53 21.02 -3.97
N ILE A 94 10.21 20.12 -4.68
CA ILE A 94 9.57 19.22 -5.66
C ILE A 94 8.51 18.36 -4.96
N ALA A 95 8.83 17.73 -3.83
CA ALA A 95 7.89 16.88 -3.09
C ALA A 95 6.63 17.65 -2.66
N LEU A 96 6.78 18.89 -2.19
CA LEU A 96 5.65 19.75 -1.81
C LEU A 96 4.83 20.19 -3.02
N LYS A 97 5.47 20.58 -4.14
CA LYS A 97 4.76 20.94 -5.38
C LYS A 97 3.99 19.76 -5.96
N ARG A 98 4.54 18.54 -5.92
CA ARG A 98 3.81 17.32 -6.29
C ARG A 98 2.57 17.12 -5.41
N ARG A 99 2.70 17.37 -4.09
CA ARG A 99 1.56 17.29 -3.17
C ARG A 99 0.50 18.36 -3.44
N ILE A 100 0.90 19.58 -3.80
CA ILE A 100 -0.03 20.63 -4.26
C ILE A 100 -0.80 20.14 -5.49
N ALA A 101 -0.08 19.63 -6.50
CA ALA A 101 -0.67 19.25 -7.80
C ALA A 101 -1.84 18.27 -7.63
N TYR A 102 -1.73 17.25 -6.78
CA TYR A 102 -2.84 16.31 -6.56
C TYR A 102 -3.88 16.76 -5.51
N ASN A 103 -3.54 17.70 -4.62
CA ASN A 103 -4.47 18.17 -3.59
C ASN A 103 -5.41 19.28 -4.06
N ARG A 104 -4.91 20.25 -4.83
CA ARG A 104 -5.71 21.38 -5.34
C ARG A 104 -6.97 20.96 -6.10
N PRO A 105 -6.90 20.10 -7.14
CA PRO A 105 -8.07 19.74 -7.93
C PRO A 105 -9.13 18.95 -7.15
N THR A 106 -8.77 18.41 -5.99
CA THR A 106 -9.67 17.67 -5.10
C THR A 106 -10.19 18.53 -3.94
N GLY A 107 -10.14 19.86 -4.10
CA GLY A 107 -10.80 20.83 -3.24
C GLY A 107 -10.06 21.15 -1.93
N LEU A 108 -8.74 20.93 -1.86
CA LEU A 108 -7.93 21.49 -0.77
C LEU A 108 -7.21 22.73 -1.27
N PHE A 109 -7.54 23.89 -0.70
CA PHE A 109 -6.75 25.09 -0.95
C PHE A 109 -5.38 24.95 -0.26
N CYS A 110 -4.33 25.01 -1.06
CA CYS A 110 -2.95 25.05 -0.62
C CYS A 110 -2.16 25.88 -1.62
N GLU A 111 -1.16 26.62 -1.13
CA GLU A 111 -0.42 27.57 -1.94
C GLU A 111 1.07 27.50 -1.64
N PHE A 112 1.88 27.52 -2.70
CA PHE A 112 3.32 27.65 -2.56
C PHE A 112 3.66 29.11 -2.29
N ILE A 113 4.37 29.38 -1.21
CA ILE A 113 4.71 30.73 -0.74
C ILE A 113 6.23 30.86 -0.54
N ASP A 114 6.71 32.09 -0.70
CA ASP A 114 8.11 32.45 -0.46
C ASP A 114 8.40 32.76 1.03
N ALA A 115 9.66 33.02 1.34
CA ALA A 115 10.14 33.32 2.69
C ALA A 115 9.51 34.60 3.29
N GLU A 116 9.26 35.63 2.48
CA GLU A 116 8.63 36.87 2.94
C GLU A 116 7.19 36.63 3.41
N HIS A 117 6.42 35.87 2.62
CA HIS A 117 5.07 35.45 2.97
C HIS A 117 5.05 34.55 4.22
N VAL A 118 6.02 33.65 4.37
CA VAL A 118 6.17 32.85 5.60
C VAL A 118 6.38 33.76 6.80
N LYS A 119 7.29 34.75 6.73
CA LYS A 119 7.53 35.71 7.82
C LYS A 119 6.31 36.56 8.14
N LYS A 120 5.53 36.95 7.14
CA LYS A 120 4.27 37.68 7.34
C LYS A 120 3.23 36.86 8.09
N LEU A 121 3.12 35.57 7.77
CA LEU A 121 2.17 34.65 8.41
C LEU A 121 2.63 34.16 9.77
N HIS A 122 3.94 33.92 9.94
CA HIS A 122 4.53 33.40 11.17
C HIS A 122 5.87 34.10 11.47
N PRO A 123 5.86 35.30 12.08
CA PRO A 123 7.05 36.14 12.26
C PRO A 123 8.21 35.49 13.03
N LEU A 124 7.89 34.51 13.88
CA LEU A 124 8.87 33.83 14.75
C LEU A 124 9.76 32.81 14.00
N VAL A 125 9.38 32.39 12.80
CA VAL A 125 10.09 31.34 12.06
C VAL A 125 11.32 31.94 11.38
N ASN A 126 12.49 31.38 11.60
CA ASN A 126 13.67 31.63 10.76
C ASN A 126 13.42 31.09 9.35
N VAL A 127 13.73 31.85 8.31
CA VAL A 127 13.48 31.48 6.91
C VAL A 127 14.73 31.56 6.05
N ASP A 128 15.90 31.84 6.65
CA ASP A 128 17.12 32.15 5.92
C ASP A 128 17.63 30.97 5.05
N ASP A 129 17.33 29.74 5.48
CA ASP A 129 17.67 28.48 4.81
C ASP A 129 16.50 27.86 4.02
N ILE A 130 15.34 28.53 3.97
CA ILE A 130 14.13 27.99 3.34
C ILE A 130 14.11 28.28 1.84
N GLN A 131 14.06 27.22 1.03
CA GLN A 131 13.93 27.31 -0.42
C GLN A 131 12.47 27.46 -0.89
N GLY A 132 11.51 27.19 0.00
CA GLY A 132 10.09 27.47 -0.22
C GLY A 132 9.20 26.81 0.82
N ALA A 133 7.91 27.15 0.80
CA ALA A 133 6.96 26.59 1.73
C ALA A 133 5.57 26.42 1.10
N VAL A 134 4.73 25.61 1.75
CA VAL A 134 3.31 25.48 1.39
C VAL A 134 2.43 25.88 2.55
N TYR A 135 1.58 26.89 2.32
CA TYR A 135 0.57 27.33 3.25
C TYR A 135 -0.77 26.66 2.97
N VAL A 136 -1.44 26.24 4.05
CA VAL A 136 -2.72 25.54 4.05
C VAL A 136 -3.60 26.22 5.10
N PRO A 137 -4.50 27.14 4.73
CA PRO A 137 -5.29 27.91 5.68
C PRO A 137 -6.32 27.06 6.43
N ASP A 138 -6.77 25.95 5.84
CA ASP A 138 -7.77 25.04 6.40
C ASP A 138 -7.21 24.09 7.48
N ASP A 139 -5.90 24.13 7.75
CA ASP A 139 -5.31 23.39 8.87
C ASP A 139 -5.79 23.98 10.21
N CYS A 140 -6.09 23.07 11.14
CA CYS A 140 -6.71 23.40 12.42
C CYS A 140 -5.90 22.83 13.59
N VAL A 141 -6.26 23.29 14.78
CA VAL A 141 -5.89 22.67 16.05
C VAL A 141 -7.16 22.42 16.86
N ALA A 142 -7.18 21.38 17.68
CA ALA A 142 -8.23 21.12 18.66
C ALA A 142 -7.61 20.51 19.92
N ASP A 143 -8.34 20.52 21.03
CA ASP A 143 -7.93 19.84 22.25
C ASP A 143 -8.32 18.34 22.19
N PRO A 144 -7.35 17.41 22.09
CA PRO A 144 -7.65 15.99 22.02
C PRO A 144 -8.45 15.47 23.22
N ALA A 145 -8.15 15.97 24.43
CA ALA A 145 -8.82 15.53 25.65
C ALA A 145 -10.29 15.93 25.65
N SER A 146 -10.60 17.19 25.29
CA SER A 146 -11.98 17.66 25.18
C SER A 146 -12.79 16.91 24.12
N VAL A 147 -12.22 16.69 22.92
CA VAL A 147 -12.89 15.89 21.86
C VAL A 147 -13.22 14.49 22.38
N LEU A 148 -12.25 13.84 23.04
CA LEU A 148 -12.41 12.51 23.60
C LEU A 148 -13.56 12.45 24.61
N GLN A 149 -13.59 13.38 25.56
CA GLN A 149 -14.62 13.44 26.60
C GLN A 149 -16.01 13.72 26.01
N VAL A 150 -16.12 14.63 25.04
CA VAL A 150 -17.38 14.93 24.36
C VAL A 150 -17.93 13.69 23.65
N LEU A 151 -17.11 12.98 22.89
CA LEU A 151 -17.53 11.75 22.20
C LEU A 151 -17.98 10.67 23.19
N ALA A 152 -17.24 10.48 24.29
CA ALA A 152 -17.63 9.52 25.33
C ALA A 152 -18.97 9.88 25.96
N ASN A 153 -19.19 11.16 26.28
CA ASN A 153 -20.43 11.65 26.89
C ASN A 153 -21.63 11.51 25.95
N LEU A 154 -21.48 11.86 24.66
CA LEU A 154 -22.55 11.70 23.67
C LEU A 154 -22.91 10.23 23.46
N ALA A 155 -21.93 9.34 23.42
CA ALA A 155 -22.18 7.90 23.35
C ALA A 155 -22.93 7.39 24.61
N LYS A 156 -22.53 7.83 25.82
CA LYS A 156 -23.22 7.49 27.08
C LYS A 156 -24.68 7.95 27.07
N GLN A 157 -24.95 9.18 26.62
CA GLN A 157 -26.31 9.73 26.49
C GLN A 157 -27.20 8.89 25.56
N LYS A 158 -26.60 8.26 24.54
CA LYS A 158 -27.28 7.34 23.61
C LYS A 158 -27.31 5.89 24.07
N GLY A 159 -26.92 5.60 25.32
CA GLY A 159 -27.10 4.31 25.97
C GLY A 159 -25.88 3.37 25.96
N VAL A 160 -24.72 3.83 25.49
CA VAL A 160 -23.46 3.06 25.56
C VAL A 160 -23.02 2.92 27.02
N LYS A 161 -22.68 1.70 27.43
CA LYS A 161 -22.20 1.41 28.79
C LYS A 161 -20.67 1.44 28.84
N TYR A 162 -20.12 2.16 29.80
CA TYR A 162 -18.67 2.26 30.03
C TYR A 162 -18.30 1.54 31.33
N PHE A 163 -17.21 0.79 31.30
CA PHE A 163 -16.61 0.16 32.49
C PHE A 163 -15.12 0.52 32.54
N GLU A 164 -14.78 1.41 33.45
CA GLU A 164 -13.41 1.79 33.82
C GLU A 164 -12.86 0.79 34.87
N GLY A 165 -11.54 0.64 34.95
CA GLY A 165 -10.88 -0.33 35.82
C GLY A 165 -11.19 -1.79 35.44
N CYS A 166 -11.48 -2.05 34.17
CA CYS A 166 -11.90 -3.35 33.64
C CYS A 166 -10.96 -3.79 32.52
N GLU A 167 -10.05 -4.72 32.83
CA GLU A 167 -9.07 -5.23 31.85
C GLU A 167 -9.68 -6.36 31.02
N VAL A 168 -9.59 -6.25 29.70
CA VAL A 168 -9.89 -7.40 28.81
C VAL A 168 -8.74 -8.40 28.86
N THR A 169 -9.03 -9.61 29.32
CA THR A 169 -8.03 -10.67 29.51
C THR A 169 -8.04 -11.69 28.38
N HIS A 170 -9.19 -11.97 27.77
CA HIS A 170 -9.30 -12.93 26.67
C HIS A 170 -10.49 -12.65 25.74
N VAL A 171 -10.32 -12.95 24.45
CA VAL A 171 -11.44 -12.92 23.48
C VAL A 171 -11.76 -14.34 23.01
N ASN A 172 -12.95 -14.80 23.34
CA ASN A 172 -13.43 -16.14 23.01
C ASN A 172 -14.12 -16.18 21.64
N THR A 173 -13.91 -17.29 20.94
CA THR A 173 -14.48 -17.52 19.61
C THR A 173 -15.27 -18.83 19.56
N LYS A 174 -16.38 -18.83 18.81
CA LYS A 174 -17.18 -20.02 18.48
C LYS A 174 -17.42 -20.07 16.97
N GLY A 175 -17.04 -21.18 16.33
CA GLY A 175 -17.16 -21.34 14.87
C GLY A 175 -16.39 -20.28 14.07
N GLY A 176 -15.19 -19.90 14.53
CA GLY A 176 -14.34 -18.90 13.86
C GLY A 176 -14.80 -17.44 13.98
N ARG A 177 -15.79 -17.16 14.84
CA ARG A 177 -16.34 -15.82 15.08
C ARG A 177 -16.24 -15.45 16.56
N VAL A 178 -16.15 -14.15 16.85
CA VAL A 178 -16.32 -13.60 18.21
C VAL A 178 -17.58 -14.17 18.87
N HIS A 179 -17.48 -14.50 20.16
CA HIS A 179 -18.59 -15.03 20.96
C HIS A 179 -18.72 -14.37 22.33
N SER A 180 -17.61 -14.17 23.03
CA SER A 180 -17.58 -13.49 24.32
C SER A 180 -16.22 -12.88 24.60
N VAL A 181 -16.19 -11.96 25.55
CA VAL A 181 -14.98 -11.28 26.04
C VAL A 181 -14.87 -11.54 27.53
N GLU A 182 -13.74 -12.09 27.96
CA GLU A 182 -13.38 -12.25 29.37
C GLU A 182 -12.67 -10.99 29.86
N THR A 183 -13.02 -10.60 31.08
CA THR A 183 -12.41 -9.49 31.81
C THR A 183 -12.04 -9.97 33.20
N ASP A 184 -11.27 -9.16 33.93
CA ASP A 184 -10.93 -9.40 35.33
C ASP A 184 -12.13 -9.37 36.30
N ILE A 185 -13.27 -8.80 35.89
CA ILE A 185 -14.49 -8.70 36.70
C ILE A 185 -15.67 -9.54 36.18
N GLY A 186 -15.50 -10.29 35.09
CA GLY A 186 -16.54 -11.16 34.54
C GLY A 186 -16.48 -11.33 33.02
N THR A 187 -17.45 -12.06 32.46
CA THR A 187 -17.54 -12.35 31.01
C THR A 187 -18.73 -11.64 30.37
N ILE A 188 -18.51 -11.06 29.20
CA ILE A 188 -19.56 -10.41 28.40
C ILE A 188 -19.75 -11.19 27.09
N GLN A 189 -20.93 -11.75 26.89
CA GLN A 189 -21.32 -12.30 25.57
C GLN A 189 -21.52 -11.17 24.57
N CYS A 190 -20.95 -11.31 23.36
CA CYS A 190 -21.06 -10.32 22.30
C CYS A 190 -20.94 -10.92 20.89
N GLU A 191 -21.48 -10.19 19.91
CA GLU A 191 -21.42 -10.56 18.49
C GLU A 191 -20.19 -9.98 17.79
N TYR A 192 -19.76 -8.78 18.22
CA TYR A 192 -18.64 -8.03 17.66
C TYR A 192 -17.68 -7.61 18.78
N PHE A 193 -16.39 -7.67 18.47
CA PHE A 193 -15.33 -7.14 19.31
C PHE A 193 -14.49 -6.15 18.50
N ILE A 194 -14.19 -4.99 19.08
CA ILE A 194 -13.35 -3.97 18.45
C ILE A 194 -12.15 -3.68 19.35
N ASN A 195 -10.96 -4.00 18.86
CA ASN A 195 -9.72 -3.73 19.55
C ASN A 195 -9.21 -2.32 19.21
N CYS A 196 -9.44 -1.39 20.13
CA CYS A 196 -8.97 -0.02 20.12
C CYS A 196 -7.93 0.24 21.24
N SER A 197 -7.25 -0.79 21.74
CA SER A 197 -6.41 -0.70 22.95
C SER A 197 -5.00 -0.12 22.70
N GLY A 198 -4.85 0.72 21.68
CA GLY A 198 -3.64 1.53 21.45
C GLY A 198 -2.35 0.69 21.41
N MET A 199 -1.44 0.93 22.35
CA MET A 199 -0.17 0.21 22.45
C MET A 199 -0.32 -1.25 22.87
N TRP A 200 -1.40 -1.61 23.55
CA TRP A 200 -1.71 -2.98 23.98
C TRP A 200 -2.46 -3.80 22.92
N ALA A 201 -2.77 -3.21 21.76
CA ALA A 201 -3.60 -3.85 20.75
C ALA A 201 -3.02 -5.20 20.30
N ARG A 202 -1.71 -5.25 20.07
CA ARG A 202 -1.01 -6.46 19.65
C ARG A 202 -1.08 -7.58 20.70
N GLU A 203 -0.75 -7.27 21.94
CA GLU A 203 -0.75 -8.23 23.06
C GLU A 203 -2.17 -8.76 23.30
N LEU A 204 -3.18 -7.89 23.24
CA LEU A 204 -4.58 -8.28 23.34
C LEU A 204 -5.04 -9.15 22.14
N GLY A 205 -4.56 -8.87 20.94
CA GLY A 205 -4.80 -9.71 19.76
C GLY A 205 -4.28 -11.15 19.95
N LEU A 206 -3.11 -11.31 20.58
CA LEU A 206 -2.55 -12.61 20.91
C LEU A 206 -3.33 -13.35 22.02
N LYS A 207 -4.05 -12.61 22.88
CA LYS A 207 -4.96 -13.15 23.90
C LYS A 207 -6.36 -13.46 23.33
N CYS A 208 -6.46 -13.83 22.06
CA CYS A 208 -7.69 -14.38 21.49
C CYS A 208 -7.55 -15.90 21.32
N LYS A 209 -8.63 -16.65 21.52
CA LYS A 209 -8.64 -18.12 21.36
C LYS A 209 -8.03 -18.58 20.03
N ARG A 210 -8.31 -17.83 18.96
CA ARG A 210 -7.53 -17.87 17.72
C ARG A 210 -6.76 -16.55 17.64
N PRO A 211 -5.42 -16.56 17.84
CA PRO A 211 -4.63 -15.34 17.91
C PRO A 211 -4.84 -14.45 16.68
N VAL A 212 -5.11 -13.17 16.92
CA VAL A 212 -5.29 -12.14 15.89
C VAL A 212 -3.99 -11.37 15.72
N CYS A 213 -3.54 -11.24 14.48
CA CYS A 213 -2.32 -10.48 14.17
C CYS A 213 -2.61 -9.00 14.02
N ILE A 214 -1.97 -8.19 14.86
CA ILE A 214 -2.07 -6.73 14.82
C ILE A 214 -0.66 -6.16 14.74
N PRO A 215 -0.07 -6.05 13.53
CA PRO A 215 1.28 -5.56 13.33
C PRO A 215 1.40 -4.07 13.67
N ALA A 216 1.62 -3.79 14.95
CA ALA A 216 1.78 -2.45 15.47
C ALA A 216 2.63 -2.50 16.75
N TYR A 217 3.45 -1.49 16.98
CA TYR A 217 4.31 -1.44 18.16
C TYR A 217 4.57 0.02 18.59
N PRO A 218 4.63 0.31 19.90
CA PRO A 218 4.88 1.65 20.38
C PRO A 218 6.34 2.08 20.15
N ALA A 219 6.52 3.26 19.54
CA ALA A 219 7.76 4.01 19.55
C ALA A 219 7.73 5.04 20.68
N GLN A 220 8.88 5.36 21.25
CA GLN A 220 9.03 6.60 22.01
C GLN A 220 8.86 7.79 21.06
N HIS A 221 8.19 8.84 21.52
CA HIS A 221 7.94 10.05 20.74
C HIS A 221 7.95 11.26 21.66
N PHE A 222 8.57 12.35 21.21
CA PHE A 222 8.98 13.44 22.10
C PHE A 222 8.40 14.77 21.67
N TYR A 223 8.04 15.58 22.68
CA TYR A 223 7.75 17.00 22.50
C TYR A 223 8.21 17.81 23.70
N GLY A 224 8.54 19.08 23.46
CA GLY A 224 8.83 20.09 24.46
C GLY A 224 7.72 21.15 24.50
N LEU A 225 7.31 21.51 25.71
CA LEU A 225 6.43 22.65 25.96
C LEU A 225 7.26 23.82 26.50
N THR A 226 7.10 24.99 25.90
CA THR A 226 7.78 26.20 26.37
C THR A 226 7.10 26.80 27.59
N THR A 227 7.80 27.70 28.27
CA THR A 227 7.26 28.51 29.36
C THR A 227 7.61 29.98 29.15
N ASN A 228 6.69 30.85 29.51
CA ASN A 228 6.80 32.30 29.55
C ASN A 228 7.08 32.99 28.19
N LEU A 229 6.66 32.40 27.06
CA LEU A 229 6.80 33.08 25.75
C LEU A 229 5.79 34.23 25.56
N ASN A 230 4.67 34.24 26.29
CA ASN A 230 3.63 35.28 26.24
C ASN A 230 3.14 35.60 24.81
N LEU A 231 2.97 34.57 23.99
CA LEU A 231 2.52 34.70 22.61
C LEU A 231 1.06 35.19 22.53
N PRO A 232 0.68 35.92 21.45
CA PRO A 232 -0.64 36.50 21.34
C PRO A 232 -1.75 35.45 21.27
N ALA A 233 -2.66 35.43 22.25
CA ALA A 233 -3.72 34.40 22.32
C ALA A 233 -4.86 34.58 21.28
N LYS A 234 -5.06 35.80 20.74
CA LYS A 234 -6.23 36.15 19.92
C LYS A 234 -6.16 35.62 18.48
N HIS A 235 -4.96 35.60 17.90
CA HIS A 235 -4.70 35.07 16.55
C HIS A 235 -3.60 34.04 16.65
N LEU A 236 -3.99 32.76 16.59
CA LEU A 236 -3.02 31.67 16.62
C LEU A 236 -2.13 31.74 15.38
N LEU A 237 -0.84 31.59 15.60
CA LEU A 237 0.12 31.40 14.51
C LEU A 237 -0.14 30.07 13.79
N PRO A 238 0.08 29.99 12.46
CA PRO A 238 -0.03 28.74 11.72
C PRO A 238 0.88 27.64 12.30
N CYS A 239 0.44 26.39 12.27
CA CYS A 239 1.30 25.28 12.69
C CYS A 239 2.49 25.14 11.74
N ILE A 240 3.68 24.90 12.27
CA ILE A 240 4.90 24.68 11.48
C ILE A 240 5.16 23.19 11.33
N ARG A 241 5.48 22.77 10.11
CA ARG A 241 6.05 21.45 9.82
C ARG A 241 7.32 21.66 9.02
N ASP A 242 8.46 21.43 9.64
CA ASP A 242 9.75 21.41 8.96
C ASP A 242 10.19 19.95 8.78
N TYR A 243 9.99 19.47 7.56
CA TYR A 243 10.26 18.09 7.22
C TYR A 243 11.75 17.75 7.22
N ASP A 244 12.60 18.73 6.94
CA ASP A 244 14.05 18.52 6.79
C ASP A 244 14.76 18.64 8.15
N ALA A 245 14.22 19.46 9.06
CA ALA A 245 14.63 19.47 10.47
C ALA A 245 13.93 18.39 11.34
N HIS A 246 12.97 17.64 10.79
CA HIS A 246 12.20 16.60 11.49
C HIS A 246 11.36 17.12 12.66
N LEU A 247 10.85 18.35 12.57
CA LEU A 247 10.12 19.01 13.66
C LEU A 247 8.75 19.53 13.22
N TYR A 248 7.83 19.57 14.18
CA TYR A 248 6.59 20.33 14.07
C TYR A 248 6.44 21.24 15.28
N ALA A 249 5.78 22.37 15.09
CA ALA A 249 5.50 23.30 16.18
C ALA A 249 4.09 23.90 16.06
N ARG A 250 3.49 24.24 17.20
CA ARG A 250 2.27 25.03 17.23
C ARG A 250 2.21 25.87 18.51
N GLN A 251 1.48 26.97 18.43
CA GLN A 251 1.17 27.77 19.60
C GLN A 251 0.09 27.10 20.46
N ILE A 252 0.37 26.88 21.75
CA ILE A 252 -0.62 26.44 22.76
C ILE A 252 -0.76 27.54 23.81
N ASP A 253 -1.92 28.19 23.84
CA ASP A 253 -2.17 29.38 24.63
C ASP A 253 -1.12 30.49 24.39
N GLY A 254 -0.35 30.87 25.41
CA GLY A 254 0.75 31.83 25.32
C GLY A 254 2.11 31.18 25.03
N GLU A 255 2.16 29.87 24.82
CA GLU A 255 3.36 29.05 24.70
C GLU A 255 3.48 28.36 23.34
N MET A 256 4.55 27.59 23.15
CA MET A 256 4.82 26.78 21.97
C MET A 256 4.98 25.31 22.37
N LEU A 257 4.32 24.42 21.63
CA LEU A 257 4.62 22.99 21.64
C LEU A 257 5.48 22.69 20.44
N VAL A 258 6.64 22.05 20.66
CA VAL A 258 7.54 21.58 19.60
C VAL A 258 7.73 20.08 19.73
N GLY A 259 7.50 19.31 18.67
CA GLY A 259 7.73 17.86 18.68
C GLY A 259 8.50 17.38 17.46
N TRP A 260 8.98 16.14 17.51
CA TRP A 260 9.95 15.63 16.53
C TRP A 260 9.59 14.25 15.98
N PHE A 261 9.85 14.03 14.69
CA PHE A 261 9.80 12.72 14.04
C PHE A 261 11.22 12.27 13.69
N GLU A 262 11.91 11.72 14.68
CA GLU A 262 13.32 11.41 14.61
C GLU A 262 13.67 10.40 13.51
N LYS A 263 14.81 10.61 12.86
CA LYS A 263 15.34 9.72 11.82
C LYS A 263 15.52 8.29 12.32
N GLU A 264 16.02 8.16 13.55
CA GLU A 264 16.24 6.89 14.24
C GLU A 264 15.47 6.88 15.56
N ALA A 265 14.28 6.29 15.55
CA ALA A 265 13.43 6.23 16.73
C ALA A 265 13.74 5.03 17.63
N LYS A 266 13.30 5.12 18.88
CA LYS A 266 13.46 4.05 19.88
C LYS A 266 12.12 3.30 20.08
N PRO A 267 12.11 1.96 20.07
CA PRO A 267 10.93 1.22 20.54
C PRO A 267 10.68 1.51 22.02
N ALA A 268 9.44 1.75 22.44
CA ALA A 268 9.13 2.22 23.79
C ALA A 268 9.41 1.18 24.89
N PHE A 269 9.13 -0.09 24.62
CA PHE A 269 9.23 -1.17 25.60
C PHE A 269 10.11 -2.32 25.09
N GLU A 270 11.25 -2.00 24.47
CA GLU A 270 12.10 -2.98 23.77
C GLU A 270 12.47 -4.18 24.65
N SER A 271 12.82 -3.93 25.91
CA SER A 271 13.30 -4.90 26.90
C SER A 271 12.22 -5.55 27.80
N ILE A 272 10.94 -5.15 27.69
CA ILE A 272 9.87 -5.59 28.61
C ILE A 272 8.91 -6.54 27.91
N LYS A 273 8.70 -7.77 28.41
CA LYS A 273 7.88 -8.79 27.73
C LYS A 273 6.43 -8.36 27.47
N ASP A 274 5.77 -7.66 28.37
CA ASP A 274 4.41 -7.17 28.17
C ASP A 274 4.37 -5.69 28.57
N ILE A 275 3.54 -4.89 27.91
CA ILE A 275 3.44 -3.46 28.27
C ILE A 275 2.80 -3.37 29.66
N PRO A 276 3.51 -2.84 30.67
CA PRO A 276 3.03 -2.85 32.05
C PRO A 276 1.86 -1.86 32.24
N LYS A 277 1.03 -2.09 33.26
CA LYS A 277 -0.05 -1.16 33.64
C LYS A 277 0.51 0.22 34.00
N GLU A 278 1.59 0.25 34.79
CA GLU A 278 2.31 1.46 35.19
C GLU A 278 3.30 1.95 34.11
N TRP A 279 2.94 1.88 32.83
CA TRP A 279 3.83 2.13 31.69
C TRP A 279 4.57 3.47 31.75
N LYS A 280 3.98 4.52 32.31
CA LYS A 280 4.60 5.86 32.43
C LYS A 280 5.88 5.82 33.27
N SER A 281 5.95 4.93 34.27
CA SER A 281 7.14 4.75 35.13
C SER A 281 8.29 4.00 34.43
N HIS A 282 8.00 3.32 33.32
CA HIS A 282 8.97 2.55 32.54
C HIS A 282 9.55 3.34 31.36
N LEU A 283 9.10 4.58 31.16
CA LEU A 283 9.68 5.47 30.15
C LEU A 283 10.90 6.18 30.73
N ASP A 284 11.91 6.37 29.89
CA ASP A 284 13.08 7.15 30.26
C ASP A 284 12.65 8.59 30.57
N GLN A 285 12.96 9.04 31.78
CA GLN A 285 12.67 10.40 32.24
C GLN A 285 13.88 11.33 32.09
N ASN A 286 15.10 10.80 31.89
CA ASN A 286 16.30 11.63 31.71
C ASN A 286 16.63 11.78 30.22
N MET A 287 15.91 12.70 29.60
CA MET A 287 15.86 12.80 28.14
C MET A 287 16.66 13.99 27.61
N THR A 288 17.28 14.77 28.49
CA THR A 288 17.93 16.05 28.15
C THR A 288 19.00 15.87 27.09
N ASN A 289 19.89 14.88 27.25
CA ASN A 289 20.95 14.62 26.28
C ASN A 289 20.41 14.16 24.92
N HIS A 290 19.30 13.40 24.93
CA HIS A 290 18.65 12.92 23.71
C HIS A 290 17.93 14.05 22.97
N CYS A 291 17.25 14.93 23.71
CA CYS A 291 16.44 16.01 23.14
C CYS A 291 17.25 17.28 22.84
N SER A 292 18.42 17.49 23.44
CA SER A 292 19.26 18.68 23.18
C SER A 292 19.53 18.94 21.69
N PRO A 293 20.02 17.98 20.88
CA PRO A 293 20.24 18.23 19.45
C PRO A 293 18.95 18.45 18.66
N LEU A 294 17.81 17.93 19.14
CA LEU A 294 16.49 18.17 18.54
C LEU A 294 15.99 19.58 18.88
N TRP A 295 16.25 20.04 20.10
CA TRP A 295 15.95 21.37 20.58
C TRP A 295 16.79 22.44 19.90
N GLU A 296 18.09 22.20 19.67
CA GLU A 296 18.97 23.10 18.92
C GLU A 296 18.40 23.42 17.53
N LYS A 297 17.87 22.41 16.82
CA LYS A 297 17.18 22.63 15.54
C LYS A 297 15.87 23.42 15.68
N ALA A 298 15.16 23.25 16.80
CA ALA A 298 13.98 24.04 17.08
C ALA A 298 14.35 25.51 17.35
N VAL A 299 15.44 25.77 18.06
CA VAL A 299 15.98 27.12 18.30
C VAL A 299 16.41 27.75 16.98
N ASP A 300 17.09 27.02 16.11
CA ASP A 300 17.46 27.50 14.77
C ASP A 300 16.22 27.90 13.95
N ARG A 301 15.17 27.04 13.95
CA ARG A 301 13.92 27.32 13.22
C ARG A 301 13.07 28.40 13.88
N ILE A 302 13.11 28.55 15.20
CA ILE A 302 12.34 29.55 15.97
C ILE A 302 13.30 30.23 16.95
N PRO A 303 14.05 31.26 16.50
CA PRO A 303 15.11 31.90 17.30
C PRO A 303 14.66 32.44 18.66
N LEU A 304 13.37 32.79 18.82
CA LEU A 304 12.81 33.22 20.09
C LEU A 304 13.03 32.18 21.22
N LEU A 305 13.15 30.90 20.87
CA LEU A 305 13.40 29.80 21.82
C LEU A 305 14.80 29.85 22.46
N SER A 306 15.73 30.67 21.96
CA SER A 306 17.05 30.83 22.60
C SER A 306 16.98 31.55 23.95
N ASN A 307 15.94 32.35 24.17
CA ASN A 307 15.84 33.27 25.30
C ASN A 307 15.07 32.70 26.50
N MET A 308 14.57 31.47 26.40
CA MET A 308 13.75 30.86 27.44
C MET A 308 14.54 29.90 28.35
N ALA A 309 13.95 29.58 29.50
CA ALA A 309 14.40 28.46 30.33
C ALA A 309 14.26 27.12 29.57
N GLN A 310 14.82 26.03 30.09
CA GLN A 310 14.67 24.72 29.46
C GLN A 310 13.18 24.34 29.28
N PRO A 311 12.78 23.77 28.13
CA PRO A 311 11.39 23.37 27.91
C PRO A 311 11.02 22.19 28.83
N GLN A 312 9.74 22.05 29.12
CA GLN A 312 9.22 20.83 29.74
C GLN A 312 9.17 19.73 28.66
N LEU A 313 10.10 18.79 28.73
CA LEU A 313 10.16 17.64 27.82
C LEU A 313 9.19 16.54 28.26
N THR A 314 8.53 15.92 27.29
CA THR A 314 7.60 14.80 27.51
C THR A 314 7.91 13.63 26.59
N ASN A 315 8.03 12.43 27.17
CA ASN A 315 7.98 11.15 26.46
C ASN A 315 6.53 10.68 26.33
N SER A 316 6.01 10.67 25.11
CA SER A 316 4.65 10.27 24.80
C SER A 316 4.70 9.18 23.73
N PRO A 317 4.90 7.91 24.08
CA PRO A 317 4.90 6.84 23.11
C PRO A 317 3.64 6.84 22.25
N ASP A 318 3.78 6.47 20.98
CA ASP A 318 2.64 6.21 20.10
C ASP A 318 2.87 4.92 19.30
N THR A 319 1.80 4.27 18.91
CA THR A 319 1.80 3.02 18.16
C THR A 319 1.99 3.32 16.68
N PHE A 320 3.04 2.74 16.08
CA PHE A 320 3.20 2.75 14.63
C PHE A 320 3.14 1.35 14.03
N THR A 321 2.91 1.32 12.73
CA THR A 321 2.77 0.09 11.93
C THR A 321 4.01 -0.13 11.07
N PRO A 322 4.23 -1.35 10.55
CA PRO A 322 5.42 -1.63 9.76
C PRO A 322 5.65 -0.76 8.52
N ASP A 323 4.58 -0.19 7.96
CA ASP A 323 4.63 0.62 6.74
C ASP A 323 4.35 2.11 6.97
N GLY A 324 4.17 2.53 8.23
CA GLY A 324 3.88 3.91 8.59
C GLY A 324 2.49 4.40 8.15
N ARG A 325 1.57 3.49 7.81
CA ARG A 325 0.16 3.79 7.49
C ARG A 325 -0.78 3.31 8.58
N TRP A 326 -1.93 3.94 8.74
CA TRP A 326 -2.91 3.53 9.75
C TRP A 326 -3.41 2.10 9.53
N ILE A 327 -3.85 1.43 10.61
CA ILE A 327 -4.46 0.10 10.52
C ILE A 327 -5.86 0.09 11.12
N PHE A 328 -6.84 -0.26 10.30
CA PHE A 328 -8.17 -0.60 10.78
C PHE A 328 -8.89 -1.59 9.86
N GLY A 329 -9.90 -2.26 10.41
CA GLY A 329 -10.76 -3.21 9.69
C GLY A 329 -10.93 -4.55 10.40
N GLU A 330 -11.63 -5.46 9.74
CA GLU A 330 -11.87 -6.81 10.28
C GLU A 330 -10.62 -7.70 10.15
N ALA A 331 -10.23 -8.35 11.24
CA ALA A 331 -9.13 -9.29 11.29
C ALA A 331 -9.33 -10.47 10.33
N ALA A 332 -8.21 -11.05 9.86
CA ALA A 332 -8.27 -12.21 8.97
C ALA A 332 -8.61 -13.50 9.73
N GLU A 333 -8.22 -13.59 11.00
CA GLU A 333 -8.29 -14.84 11.75
C GLU A 333 -9.68 -15.09 12.35
N VAL A 334 -10.41 -14.04 12.70
CA VAL A 334 -11.66 -14.15 13.46
C VAL A 334 -12.72 -13.22 12.87
N LYS A 335 -13.84 -13.80 12.44
CA LYS A 335 -15.00 -13.03 11.98
C LYS A 335 -15.57 -12.19 13.12
N ASN A 336 -15.97 -10.97 12.82
CA ASN A 336 -16.47 -9.94 13.74
C ASN A 336 -15.44 -9.45 14.78
N TYR A 337 -14.14 -9.75 14.61
CA TYR A 337 -13.07 -9.10 15.36
C TYR A 337 -12.53 -7.95 14.53
N PHE A 338 -12.79 -6.71 14.94
CA PHE A 338 -12.31 -5.50 14.28
C PHE A 338 -11.15 -4.88 15.05
N VAL A 339 -10.31 -4.14 14.35
CA VAL A 339 -9.15 -3.44 14.91
C VAL A 339 -9.18 -1.99 14.45
N ALA A 340 -8.79 -1.07 15.32
CA ALA A 340 -8.39 0.27 14.97
C ALA A 340 -7.27 0.73 15.90
N CYS A 341 -6.05 0.82 15.37
CA CYS A 341 -4.87 1.28 16.11
C CYS A 341 -3.74 1.72 15.14
N GLY A 342 -2.53 1.92 15.66
CA GLY A 342 -1.37 2.23 14.80
C GLY A 342 -1.49 3.59 14.10
N MET A 343 -1.81 4.64 14.85
CA MET A 343 -2.10 5.98 14.31
C MET A 343 -0.86 6.79 13.91
N ASN A 344 0.34 6.24 14.14
CA ASN A 344 1.63 6.79 13.69
C ASN A 344 1.84 8.26 14.12
N GLY A 345 1.50 8.65 15.35
CA GLY A 345 1.65 10.02 15.84
C GLY A 345 0.47 10.95 15.53
N ASN A 346 -0.63 10.44 14.94
CA ASN A 346 -1.73 11.28 14.45
C ASN A 346 -3.15 10.84 14.90
N PRO A 347 -3.39 10.48 16.17
CA PRO A 347 -4.70 9.99 16.62
C PRO A 347 -5.82 11.01 16.36
N LEU A 348 -5.67 12.26 16.81
CA LEU A 348 -6.70 13.31 16.63
C LEU A 348 -7.10 13.52 15.17
N GLN A 349 -6.15 13.46 14.24
CA GLN A 349 -6.43 13.75 12.84
C GLN A 349 -7.32 12.67 12.21
N GLY A 350 -7.08 11.40 12.56
CA GLY A 350 -7.76 10.27 11.93
C GLY A 350 -8.97 9.74 12.69
N SER A 351 -9.09 9.98 14.00
CA SER A 351 -10.04 9.22 14.82
C SER A 351 -11.50 9.38 14.39
N GLY A 352 -11.97 10.60 14.10
CA GLY A 352 -13.37 10.81 13.68
C GLY A 352 -13.72 10.05 12.40
N GLY A 353 -12.93 10.23 11.35
CA GLY A 353 -13.16 9.54 10.07
C GLY A 353 -12.99 8.02 10.14
N ILE A 354 -12.02 7.52 10.91
CA ILE A 354 -11.85 6.07 11.12
C ILE A 354 -13.03 5.51 11.91
N GLY A 355 -13.46 6.19 12.99
CA GLY A 355 -14.60 5.77 13.79
C GLY A 355 -15.88 5.64 12.95
N LYS A 356 -16.13 6.62 12.09
CA LYS A 356 -17.22 6.60 11.12
C LYS A 356 -17.10 5.43 10.14
N ALA A 357 -15.97 5.30 9.45
CA ALA A 357 -15.76 4.27 8.45
C ALA A 357 -15.89 2.85 9.03
N LEU A 358 -15.38 2.62 10.25
CA LEU A 358 -15.47 1.33 10.92
C LEU A 358 -16.89 1.02 11.38
N ALA A 359 -17.60 1.99 11.97
CA ALA A 359 -18.99 1.82 12.38
C ALA A 359 -19.91 1.52 11.18
N GLU A 360 -19.76 2.28 10.09
CA GLU A 360 -20.51 2.04 8.83
C GLU A 360 -20.21 0.66 8.26
N TRP A 361 -18.94 0.21 8.26
CA TRP A 361 -18.59 -1.14 7.83
C TRP A 361 -19.25 -2.20 8.71
N ILE A 362 -19.16 -2.09 10.03
CA ILE A 362 -19.77 -3.06 10.96
C ILE A 362 -21.28 -3.16 10.75
N VAL A 363 -21.96 -2.02 10.55
CA VAL A 363 -23.42 -1.95 10.38
C VAL A 363 -23.87 -2.47 9.02
N SER A 364 -23.16 -2.11 7.94
CA SER A 364 -23.51 -2.50 6.56
C SER A 364 -22.97 -3.87 6.15
N GLY A 365 -22.01 -4.43 6.91
CA GLY A 365 -21.31 -5.67 6.60
C GLY A 365 -20.20 -5.55 5.53
N THR A 366 -20.06 -4.41 4.86
CA THR A 366 -19.00 -4.17 3.86
C THR A 366 -18.39 -2.77 3.99
N PRO A 367 -17.13 -2.55 3.57
CA PRO A 367 -16.54 -1.22 3.63
C PRO A 367 -17.27 -0.22 2.72
N THR A 368 -17.53 0.98 3.25
CA THR A 368 -18.11 2.13 2.52
C THR A 368 -17.07 3.02 1.85
N ILE A 369 -15.79 2.83 2.18
CA ILE A 369 -14.64 3.57 1.63
C ILE A 369 -13.58 2.62 1.05
N GLU A 370 -12.65 3.18 0.28
CA GLU A 370 -11.48 2.42 -0.18
C GLU A 370 -10.56 2.07 0.99
N MET A 371 -10.40 0.76 1.23
CA MET A 371 -9.72 0.23 2.40
C MET A 371 -8.29 -0.20 2.13
N LEU A 372 -7.86 -0.35 0.87
CA LEU A 372 -6.53 -0.87 0.55
C LEU A 372 -5.37 -0.21 1.31
N PRO A 373 -5.35 1.14 1.50
CA PRO A 373 -4.26 1.79 2.23
C PRO A 373 -4.22 1.46 3.73
N PHE A 374 -5.35 1.06 4.32
CA PHE A 374 -5.55 0.99 5.77
C PHE A 374 -5.91 -0.39 6.30
N ASN A 375 -6.36 -1.30 5.44
CA ASN A 375 -6.87 -2.60 5.84
C ASN A 375 -5.80 -3.40 6.60
N ILE A 376 -6.17 -3.97 7.75
CA ILE A 376 -5.29 -4.82 8.56
C ILE A 376 -4.81 -6.07 7.80
N GLN A 377 -5.62 -6.57 6.87
CA GLN A 377 -5.33 -7.78 6.08
C GLN A 377 -4.25 -7.56 5.00
N ARG A 378 -3.68 -6.36 4.89
CA ARG A 378 -2.51 -6.10 4.02
C ARG A 378 -1.22 -6.70 4.56
N PHE A 379 -1.22 -7.18 5.81
CA PHE A 379 -0.06 -7.81 6.44
C PHE A 379 -0.18 -9.33 6.52
N LEU A 380 0.97 -10.00 6.43
CA LEU A 380 1.13 -11.41 6.78
C LEU A 380 1.26 -11.60 8.30
N HIS A 381 0.96 -12.81 8.77
CA HIS A 381 1.18 -13.23 10.16
C HIS A 381 2.61 -12.92 10.66
N LEU A 382 3.62 -13.12 9.81
CA LEU A 382 5.02 -12.87 10.16
C LEU A 382 5.34 -11.41 10.54
N HIS A 383 4.54 -10.43 10.09
CA HIS A 383 4.78 -9.02 10.43
C HIS A 383 4.36 -8.72 11.88
N ASN A 384 3.60 -9.62 12.51
CA ASN A 384 3.23 -9.51 13.92
C ASN A 384 4.36 -9.98 14.87
N ASN A 385 5.48 -10.48 14.32
CA ASN A 385 6.65 -10.82 15.11
C ASN A 385 7.17 -9.57 15.84
N ARG A 386 7.38 -9.71 17.15
CA ARG A 386 7.75 -8.59 18.00
C ARG A 386 9.11 -7.98 17.63
N GLN A 387 10.12 -8.81 17.40
CA GLN A 387 11.46 -8.33 17.04
C GLN A 387 11.45 -7.67 15.66
N TYR A 388 10.69 -8.21 14.72
CA TYR A 388 10.45 -7.56 13.42
C TYR A 388 9.91 -6.14 13.60
N LEU A 389 8.89 -5.97 14.45
CA LEU A 389 8.29 -4.66 14.73
C LEU A 389 9.26 -3.72 15.45
N GLN A 390 9.98 -4.20 16.46
CA GLN A 390 10.99 -3.44 17.22
C GLN A 390 12.17 -2.98 16.35
N GLN A 391 12.56 -3.74 15.33
CA GLN A 391 13.60 -3.28 14.40
C GLN A 391 13.00 -2.33 13.34
N ARG A 392 11.80 -2.62 12.83
CA ARG A 392 11.14 -1.80 11.81
C ARG A 392 10.81 -0.39 12.33
N ILE A 393 10.38 -0.27 13.58
CA ILE A 393 9.96 1.01 14.16
C ILE A 393 11.09 2.05 14.17
N LYS A 394 12.36 1.60 14.26
CA LYS A 394 13.55 2.45 14.32
C LYS A 394 13.66 3.39 13.13
N GLU A 395 13.17 2.99 11.96
CA GLU A 395 13.16 3.85 10.76
C GLU A 395 11.77 4.41 10.41
N VAL A 396 10.67 3.75 10.81
CA VAL A 396 9.33 4.16 10.36
C VAL A 396 8.89 5.52 10.89
N VAL A 397 9.27 5.87 12.12
CA VAL A 397 8.94 7.18 12.71
C VAL A 397 9.53 8.31 11.87
N GLY A 398 10.84 8.26 11.59
CA GLY A 398 11.52 9.28 10.77
C GLY A 398 11.05 9.34 9.32
N ARG A 399 10.54 8.22 8.79
CA ARG A 399 9.94 8.15 7.46
C ARG A 399 8.65 8.96 7.32
N GLN A 400 7.99 9.36 8.40
CA GLN A 400 6.86 10.30 8.34
C GLN A 400 7.28 11.65 7.73
N TYR A 401 8.51 12.10 7.98
CA TYR A 401 9.02 13.41 7.54
C TYR A 401 10.08 13.28 6.44
N ALA A 402 10.59 12.07 6.16
CA ALA A 402 11.50 11.83 5.04
C ALA A 402 10.86 12.09 3.66
N ILE A 403 11.69 12.35 2.65
CA ILE A 403 11.26 12.26 1.26
C ILE A 403 11.24 10.79 0.87
N LEU A 404 10.04 10.29 0.52
CA LEU A 404 9.87 8.94 -0.01
C LEU A 404 9.94 8.99 -1.54
N TYR A 405 11.15 8.96 -2.08
CA TYR A 405 11.40 8.84 -3.51
C TYR A 405 10.73 7.58 -4.10
N PRO A 406 9.87 7.74 -5.13
CA PRO A 406 9.15 6.63 -5.74
C PRO A 406 10.07 5.50 -6.19
N ASN A 407 9.74 4.26 -5.81
CA ASN A 407 10.47 3.03 -6.13
C ASN A 407 11.96 2.98 -5.69
N GLN A 408 12.40 3.94 -4.86
CA GLN A 408 13.81 4.11 -4.46
C GLN A 408 13.97 4.23 -2.94
N SER A 409 12.88 4.15 -2.18
CA SER A 409 12.87 4.34 -0.73
C SER A 409 12.66 3.02 0.01
N GLU A 410 13.57 2.08 -0.17
CA GLU A 410 13.51 0.79 0.48
C GLU A 410 13.82 0.88 1.98
N TYR A 411 13.37 -0.12 2.71
CA TYR A 411 13.62 -0.21 4.14
C TYR A 411 15.00 -0.81 4.46
N LYS A 412 15.62 -0.35 5.54
CA LYS A 412 16.94 -0.82 6.00
C LYS A 412 16.84 -1.94 7.03
N TYR A 413 15.87 -1.85 7.96
CA TYR A 413 15.71 -2.83 9.03
C TYR A 413 14.76 -3.96 8.63
N SER A 414 14.71 -5.04 9.40
CA SER A 414 13.75 -6.13 9.22
C SER A 414 13.65 -6.65 7.77
N ARG A 415 14.82 -6.90 7.15
CA ARG A 415 15.01 -7.42 5.79
C ARG A 415 15.44 -8.88 5.82
N LYS A 416 15.45 -9.53 4.66
CA LYS A 416 15.89 -10.92 4.45
C LYS A 416 15.10 -11.95 5.27
N LEU A 417 13.85 -11.62 5.62
CA LEU A 417 12.95 -12.52 6.36
C LEU A 417 12.35 -13.60 5.46
N ARG A 418 11.94 -13.23 4.25
CA ARG A 418 11.40 -14.16 3.25
C ARG A 418 12.15 -13.94 1.94
N CYS A 419 12.75 -15.01 1.43
CA CYS A 419 13.56 -14.97 0.22
C CYS A 419 13.09 -16.08 -0.71
N SER A 420 13.19 -15.87 -2.03
CA SER A 420 13.20 -17.02 -2.93
C SER A 420 14.52 -17.80 -2.70
N PRO A 421 14.58 -19.10 -3.06
CA PRO A 421 15.83 -19.86 -3.05
C PRO A 421 16.96 -19.21 -3.87
N LEU A 422 16.63 -18.28 -4.78
CA LEU A 422 17.60 -17.61 -5.66
C LEU A 422 18.25 -16.39 -5.03
N TYR A 423 17.75 -15.88 -3.89
CA TYR A 423 18.20 -14.62 -3.30
C TYR A 423 19.72 -14.46 -3.25
N SER A 424 20.43 -15.44 -2.66
CA SER A 424 21.89 -15.35 -2.49
C SER A 424 22.63 -15.39 -3.82
N VAL A 425 22.11 -16.12 -4.82
CA VAL A 425 22.70 -16.19 -6.15
C VAL A 425 22.48 -14.87 -6.89
N LEU A 426 21.28 -14.29 -6.81
CA LEU A 426 20.99 -12.99 -7.42
C LEU A 426 21.79 -11.86 -6.76
N GLU A 427 21.97 -11.90 -5.44
CA GLU A 427 22.84 -10.96 -4.69
C GLU A 427 24.29 -11.02 -5.22
N GLN A 428 24.84 -12.22 -5.41
CA GLN A 428 26.16 -12.42 -6.02
C GLN A 428 26.26 -12.03 -7.50
N ARG A 429 25.14 -11.71 -8.14
CA ARG A 429 25.05 -11.28 -9.54
C ARG A 429 24.69 -9.79 -9.68
N GLY A 430 24.77 -9.04 -8.58
CA GLY A 430 24.59 -7.59 -8.58
C GLY A 430 23.14 -7.15 -8.40
N ALA A 431 22.24 -8.00 -7.93
CA ALA A 431 20.87 -7.61 -7.63
C ALA A 431 20.82 -6.57 -6.51
N VAL A 432 20.08 -5.48 -6.74
CA VAL A 432 19.67 -4.53 -5.71
C VAL A 432 18.24 -4.83 -5.28
N PHE A 433 18.02 -5.13 -4.00
CA PHE A 433 16.76 -5.65 -3.51
C PHE A 433 15.86 -4.61 -2.85
N GLY A 434 14.56 -4.75 -3.08
CA GLY A 434 13.48 -4.15 -2.33
C GLY A 434 12.60 -5.19 -1.66
N THR A 435 11.63 -4.76 -0.85
CA THR A 435 10.73 -5.67 -0.13
C THR A 435 9.26 -5.53 -0.51
N LYS A 436 8.57 -6.66 -0.65
CA LYS A 436 7.11 -6.71 -0.81
C LYS A 436 6.55 -7.93 -0.07
N MET A 437 5.65 -7.72 0.90
CA MET A 437 5.11 -8.81 1.73
C MET A 437 6.21 -9.67 2.36
N ALA A 438 7.24 -8.99 2.88
CA ALA A 438 8.50 -9.53 3.40
C ALA A 438 9.40 -10.29 2.40
N TYR A 439 8.96 -10.53 1.16
CA TYR A 439 9.83 -11.06 0.13
C TYR A 439 10.89 -10.04 -0.28
N GLU A 440 12.14 -10.48 -0.33
CA GLU A 440 13.22 -9.82 -1.07
C GLU A 440 12.99 -9.99 -2.57
N ARG A 441 12.90 -8.88 -3.31
CA ARG A 441 12.73 -8.85 -4.76
C ARG A 441 13.83 -8.04 -5.41
N ALA A 442 14.50 -8.61 -6.41
CA ALA A 442 15.45 -7.86 -7.22
C ALA A 442 14.71 -6.73 -7.95
N LEU A 443 15.06 -5.48 -7.65
CA LEU A 443 14.48 -4.29 -8.27
C LEU A 443 15.11 -4.05 -9.64
N TYR A 444 16.43 -4.16 -9.69
CA TYR A 444 17.30 -4.11 -10.87
C TYR A 444 18.62 -4.82 -10.56
N PHE A 445 19.42 -5.07 -11.59
CA PHE A 445 20.75 -5.64 -11.50
C PHE A 445 21.79 -4.60 -11.93
N ASP A 446 22.76 -4.33 -11.05
CA ASP A 446 23.93 -3.55 -11.43
C ASP A 446 24.79 -4.39 -12.39
N THR A 447 24.78 -4.05 -13.67
CA THR A 447 25.49 -4.82 -14.70
C THR A 447 27.00 -4.61 -14.68
N ASP A 448 27.47 -3.61 -13.94
CA ASP A 448 28.88 -3.25 -13.87
C ASP A 448 29.53 -3.85 -12.60
N TYR A 449 28.72 -4.47 -11.73
CA TYR A 449 29.18 -5.18 -10.54
C TYR A 449 30.12 -6.34 -10.87
N ILE A 450 31.27 -6.36 -10.20
CA ILE A 450 32.26 -7.44 -10.29
C ILE A 450 32.04 -8.40 -9.12
N ARG A 451 31.81 -9.68 -9.44
CA ARG A 451 31.56 -10.72 -8.45
C ARG A 451 32.71 -10.81 -7.43
N GLY A 452 32.35 -10.77 -6.15
CA GLY A 452 33.30 -10.81 -5.03
C GLY A 452 33.73 -9.41 -4.54
N GLY A 453 33.32 -8.35 -5.22
CA GLY A 453 33.45 -6.98 -4.76
C GLY A 453 32.38 -6.58 -3.72
N GLN A 454 32.32 -5.28 -3.43
CA GLN A 454 31.27 -4.71 -2.58
C GLN A 454 29.90 -4.84 -3.27
N LEU A 455 28.92 -5.41 -2.56
CA LEU A 455 27.56 -5.55 -3.09
C LEU A 455 26.95 -4.19 -3.42
N PRO A 456 26.25 -4.06 -4.57
CA PRO A 456 25.61 -2.82 -4.95
C PRO A 456 24.47 -2.49 -3.96
N THR A 457 24.26 -1.20 -3.75
CA THR A 457 23.18 -0.70 -2.89
C THR A 457 22.35 0.33 -3.65
N MET A 458 21.11 0.53 -3.22
CA MET A 458 20.24 1.54 -3.83
C MET A 458 20.91 2.92 -3.75
N PRO A 459 21.13 3.62 -4.88
CA PRO A 459 21.70 4.96 -4.85
C PRO A 459 20.73 5.95 -4.19
N ALA A 460 21.24 7.13 -3.81
CA ALA A 460 20.39 8.20 -3.29
C ALA A 460 19.25 8.50 -4.29
N GLY A 461 18.02 8.47 -3.79
CA GLY A 461 16.80 8.60 -4.58
C GLY A 461 16.70 9.93 -5.32
N SER A 462 15.86 9.94 -6.36
CA SER A 462 15.63 11.12 -7.20
C SER A 462 14.20 11.16 -7.71
N PHE A 463 13.68 12.37 -7.95
CA PHE A 463 12.44 12.59 -8.70
C PHE A 463 12.63 12.64 -10.23
N TYR A 464 13.88 12.73 -10.67
CA TYR A 464 14.30 12.77 -12.07
C TYR A 464 14.53 11.35 -12.59
N LYS A 465 15.13 11.24 -13.78
CA LYS A 465 15.62 9.98 -14.33
C LYS A 465 16.42 9.20 -13.27
N PRO A 466 16.05 7.94 -12.97
CA PRO A 466 16.75 7.15 -11.96
C PRO A 466 18.22 6.94 -12.31
N LYS A 467 19.10 6.97 -11.31
CA LYS A 467 20.55 6.75 -11.49
C LYS A 467 20.90 5.37 -12.05
N PHE A 468 20.02 4.38 -11.86
CA PHE A 468 20.15 3.02 -12.38
C PHE A 468 19.43 2.81 -13.73
N PHE A 469 18.99 3.88 -14.40
CA PHE A 469 18.23 3.78 -15.66
C PHE A 469 18.96 2.97 -16.74
N ASN A 470 20.27 3.16 -16.92
CA ASN A 470 21.05 2.45 -17.93
C ASN A 470 21.09 0.93 -17.68
N PHE A 471 21.01 0.49 -16.42
CA PHE A 471 20.91 -0.92 -16.08
C PHE A 471 19.55 -1.49 -16.50
N MET A 472 18.48 -0.76 -16.19
CA MET A 472 17.13 -1.14 -16.63
C MET A 472 17.00 -1.16 -18.16
N GLU A 473 17.68 -0.27 -18.88
CA GLU A 473 17.72 -0.30 -20.34
C GLU A 473 18.40 -1.58 -20.87
N LYS A 474 19.55 -1.98 -20.29
CA LYS A 474 20.22 -3.25 -20.62
C LYS A 474 19.31 -4.45 -20.34
N GLU A 475 18.55 -4.42 -19.24
CA GLU A 475 17.56 -5.44 -18.90
C GLU A 475 16.41 -5.48 -19.92
N TYR A 476 15.89 -4.31 -20.33
CA TYR A 476 14.87 -4.22 -21.37
C TYR A 476 15.35 -4.80 -22.70
N ILE A 477 16.58 -4.47 -23.13
CA ILE A 477 17.19 -4.99 -24.35
C ILE A 477 17.25 -6.53 -24.30
N ALA A 478 17.60 -7.11 -23.15
CA ALA A 478 17.59 -8.56 -22.98
C ALA A 478 16.19 -9.16 -23.24
N CYS A 479 15.14 -8.56 -22.67
CA CYS A 479 13.77 -8.99 -22.93
C CYS A 479 13.33 -8.76 -24.38
N ALA A 480 13.76 -7.67 -25.02
CA ALA A 480 13.33 -7.29 -26.36
C ALA A 480 14.01 -8.07 -27.48
N GLN A 481 15.30 -8.42 -27.30
CA GLN A 481 16.14 -8.99 -28.37
C GLN A 481 16.68 -10.38 -28.04
N HIS A 482 16.68 -10.79 -26.78
CA HIS A 482 17.33 -12.01 -26.29
C HIS A 482 16.40 -12.80 -25.34
N VAL A 483 16.89 -13.11 -24.12
CA VAL A 483 16.11 -13.72 -23.04
C VAL A 483 16.36 -12.98 -21.74
N GLY A 484 15.30 -12.48 -21.11
CA GLY A 484 15.30 -11.97 -19.73
C GLY A 484 14.73 -13.00 -18.76
N ILE A 485 15.35 -13.14 -17.58
CA ILE A 485 14.88 -13.98 -16.47
C ILE A 485 14.46 -13.08 -15.32
N ILE A 486 13.20 -13.15 -14.90
CA ILE A 486 12.64 -12.32 -13.83
C ILE A 486 12.14 -13.21 -12.70
N ASP A 487 12.67 -13.03 -11.49
CA ASP A 487 12.13 -13.67 -10.28
C ASP A 487 10.87 -12.95 -9.80
N ILE A 488 9.73 -13.65 -9.94
CA ILE A 488 8.40 -13.21 -9.51
C ILE A 488 7.81 -14.16 -8.47
N SER A 489 8.67 -14.85 -7.71
CA SER A 489 8.28 -15.83 -6.68
C SER A 489 7.34 -15.25 -5.62
N SER A 490 7.30 -13.92 -5.44
CA SER A 490 6.45 -13.26 -4.46
C SER A 490 4.95 -13.27 -4.80
N PHE A 491 4.52 -13.63 -6.02
CA PHE A 491 3.08 -13.71 -6.32
C PHE A 491 2.38 -14.73 -5.42
N SER A 492 1.16 -14.42 -4.98
CA SER A 492 0.37 -15.30 -4.13
C SER A 492 -0.16 -16.48 -4.93
N LYS A 493 -0.16 -17.67 -4.34
CA LYS A 493 -0.52 -18.92 -5.02
C LYS A 493 -1.44 -19.73 -4.14
N ILE A 494 -2.61 -20.08 -4.65
CA ILE A 494 -3.62 -20.82 -3.89
C ILE A 494 -4.05 -22.03 -4.71
N GLU A 495 -3.95 -23.23 -4.13
CA GLU A 495 -4.61 -24.42 -4.67
C GLU A 495 -6.05 -24.47 -4.19
N ILE A 496 -6.96 -24.77 -5.11
CA ILE A 496 -8.39 -24.93 -4.84
C ILE A 496 -8.76 -26.36 -5.24
N LYS A 497 -9.12 -27.18 -4.26
CA LYS A 497 -9.32 -28.63 -4.37
C LYS A 497 -10.65 -29.06 -3.75
N PRO A 498 -11.15 -30.27 -4.05
CA PRO A 498 -12.26 -30.84 -3.32
C PRO A 498 -11.94 -30.92 -1.83
N GLY A 499 -12.95 -30.67 -1.01
CA GLY A 499 -12.90 -30.81 0.43
C GLY A 499 -13.16 -32.25 0.88
N VAL A 500 -13.62 -32.40 2.12
CA VAL A 500 -13.82 -33.73 2.74
C VAL A 500 -15.16 -34.34 2.31
N HIS A 501 -16.17 -33.50 2.09
CA HIS A 501 -17.48 -33.92 1.59
C HIS A 501 -17.53 -33.70 0.08
N ASN A 502 -17.31 -34.76 -0.70
CA ASN A 502 -17.49 -34.73 -2.14
C ASN A 502 -18.69 -35.60 -2.51
N ASP A 503 -19.78 -34.96 -2.92
CA ASP A 503 -20.93 -35.65 -3.50
C ASP A 503 -20.50 -36.11 -4.90
N GLY A 504 -20.32 -37.43 -5.09
CA GLY A 504 -19.50 -38.00 -6.17
C GLY A 504 -19.85 -37.61 -7.60
N ASP A 505 -21.05 -37.06 -7.83
CA ASP A 505 -21.53 -36.63 -9.15
C ASP A 505 -21.38 -35.12 -9.42
N LYS A 506 -20.96 -34.31 -8.42
CA LYS A 506 -20.97 -32.85 -8.52
C LYS A 506 -19.60 -32.21 -8.32
N ASN A 507 -19.17 -31.40 -9.28
CA ASN A 507 -17.92 -30.65 -9.19
C ASN A 507 -18.08 -29.37 -8.35
N ASN A 508 -18.03 -29.52 -7.03
CA ASN A 508 -18.22 -28.41 -6.08
C ASN A 508 -17.17 -27.29 -6.22
N VAL A 509 -15.96 -27.63 -6.67
CA VAL A 509 -14.90 -26.65 -6.93
C VAL A 509 -15.25 -25.75 -8.11
N LEU A 510 -15.66 -26.35 -9.23
CA LEU A 510 -16.08 -25.60 -10.41
C LEU A 510 -17.30 -24.71 -10.09
N ASP A 511 -18.31 -25.25 -9.42
CA ASP A 511 -19.50 -24.50 -8.99
C ASP A 511 -19.15 -23.28 -8.14
N TYR A 512 -18.22 -23.44 -7.19
CA TYR A 512 -17.73 -22.36 -6.36
C TYR A 512 -17.02 -21.29 -7.19
N LEU A 513 -16.10 -21.69 -8.06
CA LEU A 513 -15.33 -20.75 -8.88
C LEU A 513 -16.20 -20.05 -9.93
N GLN A 514 -17.21 -20.73 -10.50
CA GLN A 514 -18.17 -20.10 -11.41
C GLN A 514 -18.97 -18.98 -10.74
N LYS A 515 -19.24 -19.08 -9.43
CA LYS A 515 -19.89 -18.01 -8.66
C LYS A 515 -18.94 -16.87 -8.28
N MET A 516 -17.67 -17.19 -8.00
CA MET A 516 -16.70 -16.20 -7.53
C MET A 516 -16.03 -15.42 -8.66
N CYS A 517 -15.86 -16.03 -9.84
CA CYS A 517 -15.14 -15.45 -10.96
C CYS A 517 -16.09 -14.83 -11.98
N ALA A 518 -15.72 -13.68 -12.52
CA ALA A 518 -16.50 -12.97 -13.53
C ALA A 518 -16.38 -13.56 -14.94
N ASN A 519 -15.29 -14.29 -15.23
CA ASN A 519 -15.13 -15.03 -16.48
C ASN A 519 -15.71 -16.44 -16.36
N ASP A 520 -15.88 -17.13 -17.48
CA ASP A 520 -16.18 -18.56 -17.50
C ASP A 520 -14.90 -19.36 -17.18
N VAL A 521 -14.95 -20.17 -16.13
CA VAL A 521 -13.82 -20.97 -15.66
C VAL A 521 -13.99 -22.46 -15.97
N ASP A 522 -15.10 -22.87 -16.61
CA ASP A 522 -15.32 -24.22 -17.13
C ASP A 522 -14.58 -24.42 -18.47
N ILE A 523 -13.29 -24.15 -18.45
CA ILE A 523 -12.38 -24.29 -19.58
C ILE A 523 -11.77 -25.70 -19.62
N GLU A 524 -11.20 -26.13 -20.73
CA GLU A 524 -10.52 -27.43 -20.79
C GLU A 524 -9.40 -27.56 -19.75
N THR A 525 -9.11 -28.79 -19.31
CA THR A 525 -7.94 -29.04 -18.46
C THR A 525 -6.67 -28.59 -19.20
N SER A 526 -5.65 -28.19 -18.46
CA SER A 526 -4.42 -27.58 -19.01
C SER A 526 -4.57 -26.15 -19.55
N HIS A 527 -5.74 -25.54 -19.48
CA HIS A 527 -5.96 -24.14 -19.88
C HIS A 527 -5.91 -23.18 -18.68
N ILE A 528 -5.70 -21.91 -19.02
CA ILE A 528 -5.58 -20.78 -18.11
C ILE A 528 -6.65 -19.75 -18.49
N VAL A 529 -7.33 -19.19 -17.50
CA VAL A 529 -8.24 -18.06 -17.70
C VAL A 529 -7.83 -16.88 -16.84
N HIS A 530 -7.81 -15.69 -17.45
CA HIS A 530 -7.72 -14.42 -16.73
C HIS A 530 -9.13 -13.98 -16.31
N THR A 531 -9.32 -13.74 -15.02
CA THR A 531 -10.62 -13.35 -14.45
C THR A 531 -10.46 -12.40 -13.27
N GLY A 532 -11.50 -11.62 -13.00
CA GLY A 532 -11.67 -10.95 -11.72
C GLY A 532 -12.56 -11.75 -10.78
N MET A 533 -12.30 -11.70 -9.47
CA MET A 533 -13.30 -11.94 -8.43
C MET A 533 -13.79 -10.59 -7.95
N LEU A 534 -15.10 -10.36 -7.99
CA LEU A 534 -15.68 -9.02 -7.79
C LEU A 534 -16.55 -8.96 -6.54
N ASN A 535 -16.77 -7.76 -6.02
CA ASN A 535 -17.79 -7.51 -5.00
C ASN A 535 -19.16 -7.18 -5.62
N GLU A 536 -20.18 -7.00 -4.79
CA GLU A 536 -21.55 -6.69 -5.23
C GLU A 536 -21.66 -5.40 -6.06
N ARG A 537 -20.71 -4.47 -5.92
CA ARG A 537 -20.63 -3.24 -6.71
C ARG A 537 -19.92 -3.44 -8.06
N GLY A 538 -19.44 -4.65 -8.35
CA GLY A 538 -18.69 -4.98 -9.57
C GLY A 538 -17.20 -4.59 -9.51
N GLY A 539 -16.71 -4.10 -8.37
CA GLY A 539 -15.31 -3.75 -8.17
C GLY A 539 -14.45 -4.97 -7.84
N TYR A 540 -13.15 -4.92 -8.13
CA TYR A 540 -12.28 -6.08 -7.90
C TYR A 540 -12.04 -6.37 -6.42
N GLU A 541 -12.29 -7.60 -5.99
CA GLU A 541 -11.72 -8.17 -4.78
C GLU A 541 -10.40 -8.89 -5.09
N ASN A 542 -10.25 -9.44 -6.29
CA ASN A 542 -9.01 -10.03 -6.77
C ASN A 542 -8.92 -10.00 -8.29
N ASP A 543 -7.74 -9.72 -8.82
CA ASP A 543 -7.39 -9.91 -10.22
C ASP A 543 -6.48 -11.14 -10.30
N CYS A 544 -6.88 -12.19 -11.02
CA CYS A 544 -6.17 -13.45 -10.97
C CYS A 544 -6.17 -14.26 -12.27
N MET A 545 -5.17 -15.15 -12.34
CA MET A 545 -5.11 -16.23 -13.32
C MET A 545 -5.54 -17.52 -12.64
N LEU A 546 -6.48 -18.24 -13.26
CA LEU A 546 -6.89 -19.57 -12.84
C LEU A 546 -6.40 -20.61 -13.84
N ILE A 547 -5.72 -21.62 -13.34
CA ILE A 547 -5.22 -22.75 -14.11
C ILE A 547 -6.05 -23.98 -13.76
N ARG A 548 -6.75 -24.58 -14.73
CA ARG A 548 -7.51 -25.82 -14.51
C ARG A 548 -6.57 -27.01 -14.63
N GLN A 549 -6.16 -27.56 -13.49
CA GLN A 549 -5.19 -28.64 -13.45
C GLN A 549 -5.82 -30.02 -13.70
N ASN A 550 -7.02 -30.23 -13.18
CA ASN A 550 -7.85 -31.40 -13.42
C ASN A 550 -9.33 -30.96 -13.44
N VAL A 551 -10.25 -31.91 -13.61
CA VAL A 551 -11.69 -31.66 -13.62
C VAL A 551 -12.12 -30.80 -12.41
N ASP A 552 -11.63 -31.11 -11.22
CA ASP A 552 -12.00 -30.55 -9.92
C ASP A 552 -10.85 -29.85 -9.15
N HIS A 553 -9.73 -29.57 -9.83
CA HIS A 553 -8.54 -28.97 -9.19
C HIS A 553 -8.05 -27.75 -9.97
N PHE A 554 -7.97 -26.61 -9.29
CA PHE A 554 -7.48 -25.35 -9.85
C PHE A 554 -6.28 -24.81 -9.06
N PHE A 555 -5.39 -24.15 -9.78
CA PHE A 555 -4.27 -23.40 -9.21
C PHE A 555 -4.47 -21.92 -9.55
N MET A 556 -4.56 -21.07 -8.52
CA MET A 556 -4.78 -19.64 -8.67
C MET A 556 -3.49 -18.85 -8.42
N ILE A 557 -3.26 -17.85 -9.25
CA ILE A 557 -2.19 -16.86 -9.07
C ILE A 557 -2.81 -15.49 -8.84
N SER A 558 -2.39 -14.82 -7.78
CA SER A 558 -2.84 -13.48 -7.41
C SER A 558 -1.66 -12.54 -7.13
N PRO A 559 -1.86 -11.21 -7.19
CA PRO A 559 -0.87 -10.20 -6.83
C PRO A 559 -0.25 -10.44 -5.45
N SER A 560 1.05 -10.17 -5.29
CA SER A 560 1.78 -10.45 -4.04
C SER A 560 1.13 -9.88 -2.79
N SER A 561 0.58 -8.66 -2.86
CA SER A 561 -0.06 -7.98 -1.72
C SER A 561 -1.41 -8.57 -1.32
N GLN A 562 -1.94 -9.54 -2.08
CA GLN A 562 -3.25 -10.12 -1.80
C GLN A 562 -3.20 -11.31 -0.85
N GLN A 563 -2.03 -11.93 -0.62
CA GLN A 563 -1.90 -13.25 0.04
C GLN A 563 -2.87 -13.46 1.22
N THR A 564 -2.83 -12.61 2.25
CA THR A 564 -3.74 -12.73 3.41
C THR A 564 -5.18 -12.35 3.04
N ARG A 565 -5.40 -11.19 2.43
CA ARG A 565 -6.73 -10.64 2.15
C ARG A 565 -7.56 -11.55 1.25
N ILE A 566 -7.02 -12.00 0.12
CA ILE A 566 -7.80 -12.83 -0.81
C ILE A 566 -8.03 -14.23 -0.27
N TYR A 567 -7.05 -14.80 0.43
CA TYR A 567 -7.23 -16.10 1.06
C TYR A 567 -8.41 -16.06 2.04
N GLU A 568 -8.48 -15.01 2.86
CA GLU A 568 -9.57 -14.83 3.81
C GLU A 568 -10.91 -14.53 3.12
N TRP A 569 -10.92 -13.63 2.14
CA TRP A 569 -12.14 -13.31 1.39
C TRP A 569 -12.73 -14.55 0.71
N MET A 570 -11.89 -15.37 0.07
CA MET A 570 -12.33 -16.64 -0.53
C MET A 570 -12.81 -17.62 0.54
N SER A 571 -12.09 -17.74 1.66
CA SER A 571 -12.45 -18.62 2.77
C SER A 571 -13.84 -18.31 3.34
N ARG A 572 -14.18 -17.01 3.45
CA ARG A 572 -15.51 -16.55 3.90
C ARG A 572 -16.64 -16.86 2.94
N ASN A 573 -16.32 -17.05 1.66
CA ASN A 573 -17.29 -17.38 0.61
C ASN A 573 -17.34 -18.88 0.29
N LEU A 574 -16.57 -19.72 1.00
CA LEU A 574 -16.62 -21.17 0.80
C LEU A 574 -18.01 -21.75 1.12
N PRO A 575 -18.41 -22.83 0.43
CA PRO A 575 -19.56 -23.64 0.82
C PRO A 575 -19.46 -24.09 2.30
N LYS A 576 -20.59 -24.05 3.02
CA LYS A 576 -20.64 -24.39 4.46
C LYS A 576 -20.47 -25.88 4.75
N ASP A 577 -20.62 -26.73 3.75
CA ASP A 577 -20.51 -28.18 3.83
C ASP A 577 -19.07 -28.70 3.71
N ALA A 578 -18.08 -27.80 3.64
CA ALA A 578 -16.67 -28.16 3.49
C ALA A 578 -16.37 -29.01 2.24
N SER A 579 -17.14 -28.79 1.16
CA SER A 579 -16.95 -29.44 -0.15
C SER A 579 -15.80 -28.86 -0.99
N VAL A 580 -15.27 -27.69 -0.62
CA VAL A 580 -14.14 -27.02 -1.27
C VAL A 580 -13.09 -26.65 -0.23
N LYS A 581 -11.81 -26.85 -0.57
CA LYS A 581 -10.66 -26.52 0.26
C LYS A 581 -9.70 -25.59 -0.47
N LEU A 582 -9.16 -24.62 0.27
CA LEU A 582 -8.10 -23.71 -0.18
C LEU A 582 -6.79 -24.05 0.53
N ASN A 583 -5.67 -24.00 -0.19
CA ASN A 583 -4.34 -24.11 0.40
C ASN A 583 -3.43 -23.00 -0.15
N ASP A 584 -2.84 -22.20 0.74
CA ASP A 584 -1.80 -21.25 0.34
C ASP A 584 -0.48 -22.00 0.10
N VAL A 585 -0.09 -22.08 -1.17
CA VAL A 585 1.14 -22.76 -1.63
C VAL A 585 2.17 -21.75 -2.11
N THR A 586 2.05 -20.48 -1.72
CA THR A 586 2.90 -19.38 -2.20
C THR A 586 4.39 -19.68 -2.07
N SER A 587 4.81 -20.25 -0.92
CA SER A 587 6.21 -20.56 -0.64
C SER A 587 6.70 -21.90 -1.23
N MET A 588 5.80 -22.75 -1.72
CA MET A 588 6.18 -24.05 -2.31
C MET A 588 6.81 -23.90 -3.69
N TYR A 589 6.61 -22.76 -4.35
CA TYR A 589 7.07 -22.51 -5.71
C TYR A 589 7.96 -21.27 -5.80
N THR A 590 9.10 -21.45 -6.47
CA THR A 590 9.89 -20.36 -7.07
C THR A 590 9.36 -20.11 -8.47
N VAL A 591 9.19 -18.84 -8.83
CA VAL A 591 8.56 -18.48 -10.11
C VAL A 591 9.49 -17.62 -10.93
N LEU A 592 9.80 -18.09 -12.15
CA LEU A 592 10.65 -17.40 -13.10
C LEU A 592 9.87 -17.08 -14.37
N ASN A 593 9.80 -15.81 -14.75
CA ASN A 593 9.45 -15.44 -16.11
C ASN A 593 10.68 -15.57 -16.99
N VAL A 594 10.56 -16.32 -18.08
CA VAL A 594 11.56 -16.45 -19.16
C VAL A 594 11.01 -15.73 -20.38
N VAL A 595 11.42 -14.48 -20.57
CA VAL A 595 10.81 -13.56 -21.55
C VAL A 595 11.76 -13.22 -22.68
N GLY A 596 11.22 -13.03 -23.87
CA GLY A 596 11.94 -12.56 -25.05
C GLY A 596 11.84 -13.48 -26.25
N PRO A 597 12.25 -13.00 -27.44
CA PRO A 597 12.04 -13.70 -28.71
C PRO A 597 12.76 -15.05 -28.80
N LYS A 598 13.84 -15.26 -28.03
CA LYS A 598 14.61 -16.51 -28.02
C LYS A 598 14.19 -17.50 -26.92
N SER A 599 13.20 -17.15 -26.10
CA SER A 599 12.74 -17.96 -24.96
C SER A 599 12.30 -19.37 -25.37
N THR A 600 11.52 -19.52 -26.46
CA THR A 600 11.06 -20.84 -26.94
C THR A 600 12.20 -21.77 -27.33
N GLN A 601 13.27 -21.23 -27.94
CA GLN A 601 14.44 -22.02 -28.36
C GLN A 601 15.19 -22.53 -27.12
N LEU A 602 15.51 -21.63 -26.18
CA LEU A 602 16.14 -21.98 -24.91
C LEU A 602 15.32 -23.03 -24.14
N MET A 603 14.01 -22.81 -24.01
CA MET A 603 13.14 -23.72 -23.27
C MET A 603 13.07 -25.10 -23.94
N SER A 604 13.07 -25.17 -25.27
CA SER A 604 13.04 -26.44 -26.00
C SER A 604 14.33 -27.24 -25.87
N GLU A 605 15.48 -26.56 -25.82
CA GLU A 605 16.76 -27.19 -25.55
C GLU A 605 16.82 -27.75 -24.12
N LEU A 606 16.38 -26.95 -23.14
CA LEU A 606 16.39 -27.35 -21.72
C LEU A 606 15.43 -28.49 -21.38
N SER A 607 14.31 -28.61 -22.11
CA SER A 607 13.33 -29.66 -21.92
C SER A 607 13.53 -30.87 -22.82
N ASN A 608 14.53 -30.83 -23.71
CA ASN A 608 14.76 -31.82 -24.77
C ASN A 608 13.47 -32.17 -25.55
N SER A 609 12.60 -31.18 -25.77
CA SER A 609 11.27 -31.35 -26.37
C SER A 609 10.77 -30.04 -26.95
N ASN A 610 9.80 -30.07 -27.88
CA ASN A 610 9.20 -28.86 -28.41
C ASN A 610 8.24 -28.22 -27.38
N VAL A 611 8.59 -27.05 -26.84
CA VAL A 611 7.81 -26.32 -25.81
C VAL A 611 6.84 -25.31 -26.44
N LYS A 612 6.59 -25.38 -27.76
CA LYS A 612 5.58 -24.54 -28.40
C LYS A 612 4.18 -24.93 -27.92
N LEU A 613 3.68 -24.15 -26.96
CA LEU A 613 2.37 -24.29 -26.34
C LEU A 613 1.44 -23.18 -26.86
N GLN A 614 0.13 -23.44 -26.89
CA GLN A 614 -0.85 -22.41 -27.24
C GLN A 614 -0.91 -21.35 -26.13
N PRO A 615 -1.15 -20.06 -26.44
CA PRO A 615 -1.33 -19.03 -25.42
C PRO A 615 -2.39 -19.42 -24.38
N PHE A 616 -2.20 -19.00 -23.13
CA PHE A 616 -3.11 -19.32 -22.02
C PHE A 616 -3.31 -20.84 -21.79
N THR A 617 -2.27 -21.63 -22.03
CA THR A 617 -2.18 -23.03 -21.60
C THR A 617 -0.98 -23.25 -20.68
N TYR A 618 -1.03 -24.33 -19.91
CA TYR A 618 0.12 -24.80 -19.15
C TYR A 618 0.42 -26.27 -19.43
N ARG A 619 1.67 -26.67 -19.22
CA ARG A 619 2.09 -28.07 -19.27
C ARG A 619 3.14 -28.34 -18.20
N LYS A 620 3.16 -29.55 -17.65
CA LYS A 620 4.27 -30.04 -16.82
C LYS A 620 5.33 -30.65 -17.71
N LEU A 621 6.57 -30.18 -17.56
CA LEU A 621 7.71 -30.63 -18.36
C LEU A 621 8.95 -30.76 -17.45
N ASN A 622 9.88 -31.61 -17.88
CA ASN A 622 11.18 -31.69 -17.25
C ASN A 622 12.05 -30.54 -17.74
N ILE A 623 12.73 -29.84 -16.84
CA ILE A 623 13.70 -28.77 -17.17
C ILE A 623 15.04 -29.15 -16.57
N GLY A 624 15.99 -29.51 -17.43
CA GLY A 624 17.23 -30.16 -17.01
C GLY A 624 16.93 -31.48 -16.29
N TYR A 625 17.09 -31.50 -14.97
CA TYR A 625 16.85 -32.68 -14.12
C TYR A 625 15.68 -32.47 -13.16
N ALA A 626 15.04 -31.29 -13.19
CA ALA A 626 13.86 -31.01 -12.40
C ALA A 626 12.63 -31.55 -13.15
N SER A 627 11.94 -32.50 -12.55
CA SER A 627 10.72 -33.07 -13.11
C SER A 627 9.50 -32.21 -12.83
N ASP A 628 8.49 -32.30 -13.70
CA ASP A 628 7.15 -31.75 -13.49
C ASP A 628 7.09 -30.23 -13.21
N VAL A 629 8.03 -29.46 -13.75
CA VAL A 629 7.98 -27.99 -13.71
C VAL A 629 6.78 -27.53 -14.52
N MET A 630 5.90 -26.71 -13.92
CA MET A 630 4.76 -26.17 -14.64
C MET A 630 5.22 -24.98 -15.49
N ILE A 631 4.99 -25.07 -16.79
CA ILE A 631 5.34 -24.06 -17.78
C ILE A 631 4.05 -23.46 -18.31
N MET A 632 3.85 -22.17 -18.09
CA MET A 632 2.67 -21.42 -18.50
C MET A 632 3.00 -20.48 -19.65
N THR A 633 2.07 -20.35 -20.60
CA THR A 633 2.17 -19.43 -21.74
C THR A 633 1.44 -18.12 -21.50
N PHE A 634 1.84 -17.46 -20.43
CA PHE A 634 1.41 -16.12 -20.08
C PHE A 634 2.56 -15.45 -19.33
N THR A 635 2.82 -14.18 -19.63
CA THR A 635 3.84 -13.39 -18.94
C THR A 635 3.22 -12.09 -18.42
N HIS A 636 3.64 -11.69 -17.23
CA HIS A 636 3.19 -10.43 -16.61
C HIS A 636 3.86 -9.19 -17.22
N THR A 637 4.54 -9.33 -18.36
CA THR A 637 5.26 -8.25 -19.05
C THR A 637 4.59 -7.86 -20.37
N GLY A 638 3.69 -8.70 -20.90
CA GLY A 638 3.17 -8.58 -22.26
C GLY A 638 4.21 -8.93 -23.35
N MET A 639 5.39 -9.42 -22.98
CA MET A 639 6.41 -9.92 -23.91
C MET A 639 6.24 -11.43 -24.13
N PRO A 640 6.64 -11.96 -25.31
CA PRO A 640 6.58 -13.39 -25.57
C PRO A 640 7.47 -14.15 -24.58
N GLY A 641 7.04 -15.34 -24.18
CA GLY A 641 7.80 -16.16 -23.24
C GLY A 641 6.93 -17.08 -22.40
N TYR A 642 7.53 -17.56 -21.31
CA TYR A 642 6.92 -18.53 -20.42
C TYR A 642 7.08 -18.11 -18.97
N CYS A 643 6.16 -18.57 -18.12
CA CYS A 643 6.28 -18.46 -16.68
C CYS A 643 6.45 -19.88 -16.10
N LEU A 644 7.56 -20.11 -15.41
CA LEU A 644 7.93 -21.39 -14.83
C LEU A 644 7.58 -21.37 -13.34
N TYR A 645 6.70 -22.26 -12.92
CA TYR A 645 6.43 -22.53 -11.50
C TYR A 645 7.21 -23.78 -11.11
N ILE A 646 8.32 -23.53 -10.42
CA ILE A 646 9.33 -24.52 -10.07
C ILE A 646 9.13 -24.88 -8.60
N PRO A 647 8.97 -26.16 -8.23
CA PRO A 647 9.06 -26.56 -6.83
C PRO A 647 10.33 -25.99 -6.21
N SER A 648 10.22 -25.29 -5.08
CA SER A 648 11.31 -24.45 -4.55
C SER A 648 12.62 -25.21 -4.32
N GLU A 649 12.56 -26.51 -4.07
CA GLU A 649 13.73 -27.40 -3.95
C GLU A 649 14.58 -27.52 -5.23
N TYR A 650 13.98 -27.34 -6.42
CA TYR A 650 14.67 -27.42 -7.70
C TYR A 650 15.09 -26.06 -8.27
N ALA A 651 14.77 -24.96 -7.57
CA ALA A 651 14.93 -23.60 -8.07
C ALA A 651 16.37 -23.28 -8.50
N LEU A 652 17.36 -23.62 -7.65
CA LEU A 652 18.77 -23.37 -7.94
C LEU A 652 19.25 -24.13 -9.17
N HIS A 653 18.84 -25.40 -9.31
CA HIS A 653 19.17 -26.22 -10.46
C HIS A 653 18.57 -25.64 -11.75
N VAL A 654 17.27 -25.37 -11.76
CA VAL A 654 16.59 -24.84 -12.95
C VAL A 654 17.17 -23.47 -13.35
N TYR A 655 17.43 -22.59 -12.38
CA TYR A 655 18.05 -21.30 -12.61
C TYR A 655 19.46 -21.43 -13.18
N ASP A 656 20.33 -22.27 -12.59
CA ASP A 656 21.68 -22.52 -13.10
C ASP A 656 21.67 -23.01 -14.55
N ARG A 657 20.77 -23.95 -14.87
CA ARG A 657 20.60 -24.45 -16.24
C ARG A 657 20.11 -23.37 -17.21
N LEU A 658 19.15 -22.55 -16.81
CA LEU A 658 18.69 -21.40 -17.59
C LEU A 658 19.85 -20.44 -17.90
N MET A 659 20.67 -20.12 -16.90
CA MET A 659 21.77 -19.17 -17.08
C MET A 659 22.93 -19.78 -17.89
N THR A 660 23.25 -21.05 -17.68
CA THR A 660 24.36 -21.74 -18.37
C THR A 660 24.04 -22.02 -19.83
N VAL A 661 22.89 -22.63 -20.13
CA VAL A 661 22.48 -22.92 -21.52
C VAL A 661 22.02 -21.63 -22.22
N GLY A 662 21.37 -20.74 -21.48
CA GLY A 662 20.91 -19.45 -22.00
C GLY A 662 22.03 -18.49 -22.41
N HIS A 663 23.29 -18.78 -22.06
CA HIS A 663 24.44 -17.96 -22.46
C HIS A 663 24.44 -17.69 -23.97
N ASP A 664 24.26 -18.73 -24.80
CA ASP A 664 24.25 -18.61 -26.27
C ASP A 664 23.00 -17.88 -26.81
N TYR A 665 21.97 -17.78 -25.97
CA TYR A 665 20.73 -17.05 -26.27
C TYR A 665 20.76 -15.61 -25.75
N GLY A 666 21.85 -15.17 -25.11
CA GLY A 666 22.00 -13.84 -24.54
C GLY A 666 21.20 -13.63 -23.24
N VAL A 667 21.04 -14.69 -22.44
CA VAL A 667 20.26 -14.65 -21.20
C VAL A 667 20.80 -13.62 -20.21
N ARG A 668 19.89 -12.85 -19.58
CA ARG A 668 20.22 -11.93 -18.49
C ARG A 668 19.15 -11.94 -17.41
N ASP A 669 19.58 -11.66 -16.18
CA ASP A 669 18.65 -11.35 -15.10
C ASP A 669 18.01 -9.99 -15.33
N VAL A 670 16.74 -9.88 -14.94
CA VAL A 670 15.93 -8.68 -15.13
C VAL A 670 15.17 -8.36 -13.85
N GLY A 671 15.23 -7.11 -13.44
CA GLY A 671 14.60 -6.62 -12.23
C GLY A 671 13.11 -6.33 -12.38
N THR A 672 12.45 -6.26 -11.24
CA THR A 672 11.01 -6.01 -11.16
C THR A 672 10.62 -4.57 -11.51
N LEU A 673 11.55 -3.62 -11.51
CA LEU A 673 11.30 -2.25 -12.00
C LEU A 673 11.21 -2.22 -13.53
N THR A 674 12.07 -2.95 -14.24
CA THR A 674 11.98 -3.10 -15.69
C THR A 674 10.69 -3.82 -16.09
N GLN A 675 10.33 -4.88 -15.36
CA GLN A 675 9.04 -5.55 -15.50
C GLN A 675 7.85 -4.57 -15.34
N ARG A 676 7.92 -3.67 -14.36
CA ARG A 676 6.89 -2.66 -14.13
C ARG A 676 6.78 -1.69 -15.32
N PHE A 677 7.87 -1.27 -15.94
CA PHE A 677 7.79 -0.38 -17.09
C PHE A 677 7.21 -1.09 -18.31
N LEU A 678 7.61 -2.35 -18.55
CA LEU A 678 7.06 -3.18 -19.61
C LEU A 678 5.54 -3.33 -19.53
N ARG A 679 5.00 -3.65 -18.33
CA ARG A 679 3.55 -3.84 -18.18
C ARG A 679 2.77 -2.55 -18.41
N ILE A 680 3.32 -1.38 -18.03
CA ILE A 680 2.67 -0.08 -18.26
C ILE A 680 2.66 0.22 -19.77
N ASP A 681 3.78 0.00 -20.47
CA ASP A 681 3.90 0.18 -21.92
C ASP A 681 2.93 -0.72 -22.71
N LYS A 682 2.64 -1.90 -22.17
CA LYS A 682 1.66 -2.84 -22.72
C LYS A 682 0.22 -2.65 -22.24
N PHE A 683 -0.06 -1.56 -21.52
CA PHE A 683 -1.39 -1.26 -21.00
C PHE A 683 -1.97 -2.42 -20.17
N ILE A 684 -1.15 -2.98 -19.28
CA ILE A 684 -1.57 -4.03 -18.35
C ILE A 684 -1.84 -3.38 -16.99
N PRO A 685 -3.11 -3.26 -16.56
CA PRO A 685 -3.42 -2.71 -15.24
C PRO A 685 -2.95 -3.65 -14.13
N PHE A 686 -2.67 -3.10 -12.95
CA PHE A 686 -2.19 -3.88 -11.81
C PHE A 686 -2.95 -3.59 -10.53
N TRP A 687 -3.13 -4.61 -9.69
CA TRP A 687 -3.76 -4.49 -8.38
C TRP A 687 -3.03 -3.50 -7.46
N GLY A 688 -3.79 -2.59 -6.87
CA GLY A 688 -3.29 -1.56 -5.95
C GLY A 688 -2.76 -0.31 -6.64
N ASP A 689 -2.64 -0.31 -7.97
CA ASP A 689 -2.38 0.86 -8.78
C ASP A 689 -3.64 1.24 -9.59
N GLU A 690 -3.99 0.42 -10.59
CA GLU A 690 -5.17 0.63 -11.45
C GLU A 690 -6.41 -0.14 -11.00
N LEU A 691 -6.23 -1.29 -10.31
CA LEU A 691 -7.33 -2.16 -9.91
C LEU A 691 -7.52 -2.10 -8.39
N THR A 692 -8.75 -1.82 -7.95
CA THR A 692 -9.16 -1.77 -6.54
C THR A 692 -10.60 -2.28 -6.38
N SER A 693 -11.09 -2.35 -5.14
CA SER A 693 -12.48 -2.72 -4.83
C SER A 693 -13.52 -1.69 -5.29
N MET A 694 -13.08 -0.55 -5.80
CA MET A 694 -13.90 0.57 -6.29
C MET A 694 -13.80 0.75 -7.82
N THR A 695 -13.20 -0.21 -8.51
CA THR A 695 -12.94 -0.12 -9.95
C THR A 695 -13.44 -1.37 -10.65
N THR A 696 -14.25 -1.21 -11.70
CA THR A 696 -14.82 -2.34 -12.44
C THR A 696 -13.92 -2.77 -13.60
N PRO A 697 -14.05 -4.02 -14.09
CA PRO A 697 -13.32 -4.48 -15.27
C PRO A 697 -13.54 -3.61 -16.52
N PHE A 698 -14.75 -3.05 -16.68
CA PHE A 698 -15.09 -2.22 -17.83
C PHE A 698 -14.45 -0.84 -17.78
N GLU A 699 -14.36 -0.24 -16.59
CA GLU A 699 -13.62 1.02 -16.38
C GLU A 699 -12.13 0.83 -16.66
N ALA A 700 -11.57 -0.32 -16.25
CA ALA A 700 -10.17 -0.68 -16.46
C ALA A 700 -9.84 -1.10 -17.90
N GLY A 701 -10.84 -1.25 -18.78
CA GLY A 701 -10.63 -1.70 -20.16
C GLY A 701 -10.37 -3.19 -20.32
N VAL A 702 -10.59 -4.00 -19.28
CA VAL A 702 -10.32 -5.45 -19.24
C VAL A 702 -11.61 -6.24 -19.53
N PHE A 703 -12.31 -5.89 -20.61
CA PHE A 703 -13.62 -6.48 -20.94
C PHE A 703 -13.56 -7.99 -21.15
N TYR A 704 -12.43 -8.51 -21.61
CA TYR A 704 -12.24 -9.92 -21.92
C TYR A 704 -12.20 -10.82 -20.67
N SER A 705 -12.02 -10.25 -19.47
CA SER A 705 -11.99 -11.00 -18.20
C SER A 705 -13.39 -11.22 -17.60
N VAL A 706 -14.46 -10.92 -18.34
CA VAL A 706 -15.86 -11.01 -17.90
C VAL A 706 -16.72 -11.72 -18.96
N ARG A 707 -17.58 -12.65 -18.51
CA ARG A 707 -18.60 -13.33 -19.32
C ARG A 707 -19.97 -13.10 -18.70
N LEU A 708 -20.66 -12.06 -19.15
CA LEU A 708 -22.01 -11.72 -18.66
C LEU A 708 -23.06 -12.74 -19.11
N ASP A 709 -22.80 -13.45 -20.20
CA ASP A 709 -23.66 -14.44 -20.82
C ASP A 709 -23.54 -15.84 -20.20
N LYS A 710 -22.60 -16.06 -19.27
CA LYS A 710 -22.47 -17.36 -18.62
C LYS A 710 -23.70 -17.70 -17.77
N LYS A 711 -23.97 -18.99 -17.63
CA LYS A 711 -25.19 -19.53 -16.99
C LYS A 711 -25.25 -19.16 -15.51
N GLU A 712 -24.14 -19.27 -14.81
CA GLU A 712 -24.05 -19.02 -13.37
C GLU A 712 -24.05 -17.52 -13.07
N ASN A 713 -24.79 -17.15 -12.03
CA ASN A 713 -24.78 -15.77 -11.53
C ASN A 713 -23.57 -15.56 -10.62
N PHE A 714 -22.55 -14.87 -11.13
CA PHE A 714 -21.35 -14.54 -10.39
C PHE A 714 -21.50 -13.24 -9.59
N LEU A 715 -20.73 -13.10 -8.52
CA LEU A 715 -20.76 -11.91 -7.66
C LEU A 715 -20.38 -10.65 -8.45
N GLY A 716 -21.22 -9.62 -8.42
CA GLY A 716 -21.03 -8.36 -9.15
C GLY A 716 -21.64 -8.31 -10.55
N ARG A 717 -22.19 -9.42 -11.09
CA ARG A 717 -22.83 -9.46 -12.42
C ARG A 717 -23.89 -8.36 -12.60
N ALA A 718 -24.83 -8.25 -11.65
CA ALA A 718 -25.90 -7.26 -11.72
C ALA A 718 -25.38 -5.81 -11.77
N ALA A 719 -24.24 -5.52 -11.12
CA ALA A 719 -23.62 -4.21 -11.19
C ALA A 719 -23.00 -3.95 -12.57
N LEU A 720 -22.34 -4.95 -13.15
CA LEU A 720 -21.77 -4.85 -14.49
C LEU A 720 -22.84 -4.76 -15.59
N GLU A 721 -23.94 -5.50 -15.49
CA GLU A 721 -25.07 -5.40 -16.42
C GLU A 721 -25.69 -4.00 -16.39
N ARG A 722 -25.90 -3.46 -15.19
CA ARG A 722 -26.35 -2.07 -15.00
C ARG A 722 -25.34 -1.09 -15.61
N GLN A 723 -24.05 -1.24 -15.32
CA GLN A 723 -23.01 -0.37 -15.86
C GLN A 723 -22.92 -0.43 -17.40
N LYS A 724 -23.14 -1.61 -18.00
CA LYS A 724 -23.20 -1.77 -19.46
C LYS A 724 -24.39 -1.04 -20.08
N ARG A 725 -25.53 -0.99 -19.40
CA ARG A 725 -26.73 -0.26 -19.83
C ARG A 725 -26.59 1.25 -19.63
N ASP A 726 -26.12 1.67 -18.45
CA ASP A 726 -26.13 3.07 -18.02
C ASP A 726 -24.90 3.84 -18.53
N GLY A 727 -23.85 3.13 -18.96
CA GLY A 727 -22.59 3.69 -19.43
C GLY A 727 -21.52 3.83 -18.34
N LEU A 728 -20.29 4.11 -18.76
CA LEU A 728 -19.14 4.27 -17.87
C LEU A 728 -18.98 5.74 -17.47
N THR A 729 -18.62 6.01 -16.21
CA THR A 729 -18.36 7.39 -15.72
C THR A 729 -16.87 7.72 -15.60
N LYS A 730 -16.01 6.69 -15.63
CA LYS A 730 -14.55 6.81 -15.70
C LYS A 730 -13.96 5.72 -16.60
N ARG A 731 -12.79 5.99 -17.18
CA ARG A 731 -12.03 5.05 -18.02
C ARG A 731 -10.53 5.14 -17.77
N LEU A 732 -9.88 3.99 -17.71
CA LEU A 732 -8.43 3.89 -17.73
C LEU A 732 -7.91 4.21 -19.14
N VAL A 733 -6.87 5.02 -19.22
CA VAL A 733 -6.24 5.48 -20.46
C VAL A 733 -4.73 5.44 -20.31
N LEU A 734 -4.03 5.02 -21.37
CA LEU A 734 -2.58 5.12 -21.50
C LEU A 734 -2.22 6.46 -22.12
N PHE A 735 -1.27 7.16 -21.54
CA PHE A 735 -0.76 8.43 -22.02
C PHE A 735 0.74 8.35 -22.27
N HIS A 736 1.19 8.95 -23.38
CA HIS A 736 2.58 9.35 -23.56
C HIS A 736 2.74 10.80 -23.14
N VAL A 737 3.79 11.10 -22.39
CA VAL A 737 4.16 12.49 -22.05
C VAL A 737 4.96 13.06 -23.21
N GLU A 738 4.51 14.19 -23.73
CA GLU A 738 5.13 14.93 -24.83
C GLU A 738 5.91 16.12 -24.28
N ASP A 739 6.87 16.61 -25.07
CA ASP A 739 7.61 17.85 -24.81
C ASP A 739 8.35 17.92 -23.45
N ILE A 740 8.72 16.75 -22.90
CA ILE A 740 9.49 16.61 -21.66
C ILE A 740 10.94 16.20 -21.96
N ASP A 741 11.92 16.89 -21.36
CA ASP A 741 13.34 16.50 -21.41
C ASP A 741 13.60 15.46 -20.33
N ILE A 742 13.72 14.19 -20.73
CA ILE A 742 13.85 13.07 -19.80
C ILE A 742 15.09 13.14 -18.90
N ASP A 743 16.12 13.91 -19.27
CA ASP A 743 17.37 14.01 -18.52
C ASP A 743 17.39 15.22 -17.58
N LYS A 744 16.52 16.22 -17.79
CA LYS A 744 16.49 17.45 -17.00
C LYS A 744 15.21 17.65 -16.19
N ASP A 745 14.08 17.15 -16.68
CA ASP A 745 12.78 17.38 -16.07
C ASP A 745 12.42 16.32 -15.02
N VAL A 746 11.56 16.72 -14.09
CA VAL A 746 11.01 15.82 -13.08
C VAL A 746 10.10 14.79 -13.75
N TRP A 747 10.29 13.51 -13.42
CA TRP A 747 9.49 12.43 -14.00
C TRP A 747 8.11 12.32 -13.33
N PRO A 748 7.08 11.83 -14.07
CA PRO A 748 5.85 11.37 -13.45
C PRO A 748 6.08 10.05 -12.72
N TRP A 749 5.38 9.83 -11.61
CA TRP A 749 5.52 8.64 -10.76
C TRP A 749 4.20 8.06 -10.26
N GLY A 750 3.06 8.73 -10.51
CA GLY A 750 1.76 8.40 -9.96
C GLY A 750 1.20 9.51 -9.07
N GLY A 751 -0.11 9.70 -9.12
CA GLY A 751 -0.87 10.71 -8.39
C GLY A 751 -0.98 12.06 -9.09
N GLU A 752 -0.24 12.31 -10.17
CA GLU A 752 -0.32 13.58 -10.91
C GLU A 752 -1.74 13.79 -11.49
N PRO A 753 -2.27 15.02 -11.42
CA PRO A 753 -3.57 15.34 -12.02
C PRO A 753 -3.46 15.40 -13.55
N ILE A 754 -4.54 15.00 -14.20
CA ILE A 754 -4.72 15.06 -15.65
C ILE A 754 -5.80 16.10 -15.95
N TYR A 755 -5.51 16.98 -16.90
CA TYR A 755 -6.41 18.02 -17.36
C TYR A 755 -6.78 17.80 -18.82
N ARG A 756 -8.04 18.07 -19.18
CA ARG A 756 -8.54 18.13 -20.56
C ARG A 756 -9.06 19.54 -20.79
N ASN A 757 -8.51 20.24 -21.79
CA ASN A 757 -8.88 21.63 -22.10
C ASN A 757 -8.82 22.55 -20.85
N ASN A 758 -7.77 22.40 -20.04
CA ASN A 758 -7.53 23.10 -18.77
C ASN A 758 -8.51 22.76 -17.61
N GLU A 759 -9.42 21.82 -17.78
CA GLU A 759 -10.28 21.33 -16.70
C GLU A 759 -9.77 20.01 -16.15
N PHE A 760 -9.75 19.87 -14.83
CA PHE A 760 -9.34 18.62 -14.18
C PHE A 760 -10.28 17.50 -14.60
N CYS A 761 -9.73 16.41 -15.11
CA CYS A 761 -10.50 15.28 -15.60
C CYS A 761 -10.05 13.93 -15.03
N GLY A 762 -8.96 13.85 -14.27
CA GLY A 762 -8.48 12.56 -13.79
C GLY A 762 -7.13 12.58 -13.11
N THR A 763 -6.60 11.39 -12.84
CA THR A 763 -5.34 11.23 -12.09
C THR A 763 -4.55 10.05 -12.61
N VAL A 764 -3.24 10.23 -12.71
CA VAL A 764 -2.29 9.16 -13.04
C VAL A 764 -2.26 8.15 -11.89
N THR A 765 -2.40 6.87 -12.21
CA THR A 765 -2.31 5.76 -11.26
C THR A 765 -0.90 5.19 -11.22
N SER A 766 -0.28 4.99 -12.38
CA SER A 766 1.10 4.54 -12.49
C SER A 766 1.83 5.21 -13.65
N ALA A 767 3.15 5.33 -13.51
CA ALA A 767 4.01 5.91 -14.53
C ALA A 767 5.33 5.11 -14.65
N GLY A 768 5.99 5.28 -15.79
CA GLY A 768 7.28 4.67 -16.09
C GLY A 768 7.85 5.19 -17.40
N TYR A 769 8.76 4.41 -17.98
CA TYR A 769 9.38 4.73 -19.27
C TYR A 769 9.17 3.60 -20.27
N GLY A 770 8.62 3.93 -21.44
CA GLY A 770 8.48 3.00 -22.55
C GLY A 770 9.78 2.97 -23.35
N PHE A 771 10.64 1.97 -23.12
CA PHE A 771 11.93 1.87 -23.84
C PHE A 771 11.76 1.73 -25.36
N ALA A 772 10.68 1.10 -25.84
CA ALA A 772 10.37 1.01 -27.26
C ALA A 772 9.97 2.36 -27.87
N SER A 773 9.16 3.13 -27.14
CA SER A 773 8.65 4.44 -27.59
C SER A 773 9.62 5.59 -27.28
N GLN A 774 10.61 5.35 -26.42
CA GLN A 774 11.54 6.32 -25.86
C GLN A 774 10.83 7.52 -25.20
N LYS A 775 9.73 7.23 -24.49
CA LYS A 775 8.89 8.24 -23.85
C LYS A 775 8.55 7.87 -22.43
N LEU A 776 8.30 8.89 -21.61
CA LEU A 776 7.61 8.70 -20.34
C LEU A 776 6.15 8.34 -20.62
N ILE A 777 5.67 7.35 -19.88
CA ILE A 777 4.35 6.76 -20.08
C ILE A 777 3.58 6.71 -18.76
N CYS A 778 2.28 6.93 -18.83
CA CYS A 778 1.38 6.99 -17.68
C CYS A 778 0.10 6.20 -17.96
N LEU A 779 -0.36 5.42 -16.99
CA LEU A 779 -1.76 4.98 -16.91
C LEU A 779 -2.51 5.92 -15.96
N GLY A 780 -3.74 6.26 -16.29
CA GLY A 780 -4.59 7.08 -15.43
C GLY A 780 -6.06 6.96 -15.73
N TYR A 781 -6.90 7.11 -14.70
CA TYR A 781 -8.35 7.20 -14.88
C TYR A 781 -8.74 8.62 -15.21
N ILE A 782 -9.58 8.78 -16.23
CA ILE A 782 -10.24 10.03 -16.55
C ILE A 782 -11.77 9.88 -16.54
N SER A 783 -12.44 10.97 -16.17
CA SER A 783 -13.88 11.18 -16.20
C SER A 783 -14.18 12.44 -17.00
N ARG A 784 -15.44 12.64 -17.37
CA ARG A 784 -15.86 13.94 -17.90
C ARG A 784 -15.75 15.00 -16.79
N PRO A 785 -15.21 16.19 -17.09
CA PRO A 785 -15.28 17.32 -16.16
C PRO A 785 -16.71 17.59 -15.71
N SER A 786 -16.89 18.03 -14.46
CA SER A 786 -18.20 18.26 -13.83
C SER A 786 -19.06 19.33 -14.52
N SER A 787 -18.45 20.13 -15.39
CA SER A 787 -19.10 21.13 -16.25
C SER A 787 -19.94 20.51 -17.38
N ASN A 788 -19.77 19.22 -17.69
CA ASN A 788 -20.48 18.56 -18.79
C ASN A 788 -21.86 18.05 -18.37
N GLU A 789 -22.84 18.16 -19.26
CA GLU A 789 -24.22 17.69 -19.03
C GLU A 789 -24.32 16.16 -18.88
N SER A 790 -23.48 15.42 -19.58
CA SER A 790 -23.40 13.96 -19.45
C SER A 790 -22.22 13.56 -18.58
N SER A 791 -22.43 12.60 -17.69
CA SER A 791 -21.37 11.93 -16.92
C SER A 791 -20.75 10.73 -17.65
N VAL A 792 -21.33 10.30 -18.77
CA VAL A 792 -20.90 9.09 -19.49
C VAL A 792 -19.67 9.36 -20.34
N ILE A 793 -18.57 8.65 -20.07
CA ILE A 793 -17.34 8.72 -20.86
C ILE A 793 -17.34 7.67 -21.98
N THR A 794 -17.06 8.11 -23.20
CA THR A 794 -17.03 7.26 -24.40
C THR A 794 -15.65 7.28 -25.05
N THR A 795 -15.38 6.32 -25.94
CA THR A 795 -14.14 6.29 -26.71
C THR A 795 -13.97 7.55 -27.56
N GLU A 796 -15.05 8.07 -28.14
CA GLU A 796 -15.06 9.28 -28.96
C GLU A 796 -14.66 10.51 -28.14
N PHE A 797 -15.15 10.63 -26.90
CA PHE A 797 -14.75 11.72 -26.00
C PHE A 797 -13.25 11.68 -25.66
N ILE A 798 -12.72 10.47 -25.41
CA ILE A 798 -11.30 10.25 -25.06
C ILE A 798 -10.42 10.55 -26.28
N MET A 799 -10.78 10.03 -27.45
CA MET A 799 -9.98 10.10 -28.68
C MET A 799 -10.27 11.33 -29.55
N ASP A 800 -11.04 12.29 -29.02
CA ASP A 800 -11.34 13.56 -29.68
C ASP A 800 -10.04 14.31 -30.02
N LYS A 801 -9.83 14.56 -31.32
CA LYS A 801 -8.62 15.21 -31.85
C LYS A 801 -8.54 16.70 -31.49
N SER A 802 -9.66 17.32 -31.14
CA SER A 802 -9.71 18.73 -30.69
C SER A 802 -9.37 18.86 -29.20
N ALA A 803 -9.40 17.77 -28.44
CA ALA A 803 -9.09 17.76 -27.02
C ALA A 803 -7.59 17.88 -26.78
N VAL A 804 -7.20 18.77 -25.86
CA VAL A 804 -5.83 18.92 -25.42
C VAL A 804 -5.70 18.41 -23.99
N TYR A 805 -4.90 17.36 -23.81
CA TYR A 805 -4.60 16.78 -22.51
C TYR A 805 -3.27 17.30 -21.97
N HIS A 806 -3.24 17.59 -20.67
CA HIS A 806 -2.01 17.96 -19.96
C HIS A 806 -1.89 17.20 -18.63
N ILE A 807 -0.66 16.98 -18.20
CA ILE A 807 -0.30 16.50 -16.86
C ILE A 807 0.40 17.63 -16.09
N ASP A 808 0.11 17.76 -14.79
CA ASP A 808 0.89 18.61 -13.88
C ASP A 808 1.88 17.75 -13.10
N ILE A 809 3.17 17.90 -13.40
CA ILE A 809 4.27 17.24 -12.71
C ILE A 809 5.01 18.29 -11.88
N ALA A 810 4.71 18.32 -10.58
CA ALA A 810 5.36 19.22 -9.63
C ALA A 810 5.28 20.71 -10.00
N GLY A 811 4.17 21.16 -10.60
CA GLY A 811 3.94 22.51 -11.10
C GLY A 811 4.29 22.72 -12.57
N GLY A 812 5.00 21.78 -13.20
CA GLY A 812 5.28 21.78 -14.64
C GLY A 812 4.13 21.18 -15.43
N LYS A 813 3.66 21.86 -16.49
CA LYS A 813 2.60 21.36 -17.36
C LYS A 813 3.18 20.76 -18.63
N PHE A 814 2.90 19.49 -18.88
CA PHE A 814 3.36 18.78 -20.08
C PHE A 814 2.16 18.25 -20.86
N ARG A 815 2.27 18.22 -22.19
CA ARG A 815 1.21 17.72 -23.05
C ARG A 815 1.16 16.19 -22.98
N LEU A 816 -0.04 15.62 -23.11
CA LEU A 816 -0.25 14.18 -23.18
C LEU A 816 -0.83 13.77 -24.54
N THR A 817 -0.37 12.62 -25.04
CA THR A 817 -1.03 11.89 -26.13
C THR A 817 -1.74 10.67 -25.56
N GLN A 818 -3.03 10.55 -25.80
CA GLN A 818 -3.90 9.51 -25.22
C GLN A 818 -4.08 8.28 -26.11
N HIS A 819 -4.19 7.12 -25.48
CA HIS A 819 -4.33 5.81 -26.11
C HIS A 819 -5.29 4.91 -25.30
N ILE A 820 -6.26 4.29 -25.99
CA ILE A 820 -7.18 3.31 -25.39
C ILE A 820 -6.73 1.84 -25.58
N HIS A 821 -5.65 1.66 -26.35
CA HIS A 821 -4.99 0.38 -26.58
C HIS A 821 -3.48 0.61 -26.61
N PRO A 822 -2.64 -0.37 -26.26
CA PRO A 822 -1.20 -0.24 -26.42
C PRO A 822 -0.87 -0.03 -27.90
N LYS A 823 0.14 0.78 -28.21
CA LYS A 823 0.63 0.88 -29.59
C LYS A 823 1.18 -0.48 -30.01
N ALA A 824 0.83 -0.92 -31.22
CA ALA A 824 1.50 -2.06 -31.84
C ALA A 824 3.00 -1.76 -31.88
N THR A 825 3.81 -2.57 -31.20
CA THR A 825 5.26 -2.53 -31.34
C THR A 825 5.56 -2.78 -32.82
N SER A 826 6.21 -1.84 -33.52
CA SER A 826 6.54 -2.03 -34.93
C SER A 826 7.57 -3.15 -35.06
N THR A 827 7.11 -4.39 -35.21
CA THR A 827 7.95 -5.53 -35.62
C THR A 827 8.47 -5.37 -37.06
N LYS A 828 7.95 -4.39 -37.81
CA LYS A 828 8.30 -4.12 -39.21
C LYS A 828 9.76 -3.72 -39.49
N SER A 829 10.57 -3.36 -38.48
CA SER A 829 12.02 -3.15 -38.71
C SER A 829 12.88 -4.38 -38.43
N MET A 830 12.30 -5.47 -37.90
CA MET A 830 13.06 -6.65 -37.45
C MET A 830 12.84 -7.91 -38.28
N GLU A 831 11.83 -7.97 -39.15
CA GLU A 831 11.53 -9.17 -39.94
C GLU A 831 12.43 -9.37 -41.18
N GLU A 832 13.14 -8.35 -41.67
CA GLU A 832 13.84 -8.45 -42.97
C GLU A 832 15.36 -8.74 -42.90
N SER A 833 16.04 -8.59 -41.75
CA SER A 833 17.52 -8.73 -41.71
C SER A 833 18.06 -10.06 -41.15
N ASP A 834 17.34 -10.75 -40.25
CA ASP A 834 17.96 -11.86 -39.47
C ASP A 834 17.37 -13.27 -39.70
N LEU A 835 16.29 -13.42 -40.48
CA LEU A 835 15.72 -14.75 -40.78
C LEU A 835 16.57 -15.60 -41.75
N ARG A 836 17.70 -15.09 -42.27
CA ARG A 836 18.57 -15.82 -43.24
C ARG A 836 19.83 -16.45 -42.64
N ARG A 837 20.10 -16.34 -41.34
CA ARG A 837 21.23 -17.05 -40.72
C ARG A 837 20.76 -18.25 -39.92
N THR A 838 20.83 -19.42 -40.54
CA THR A 838 20.73 -20.71 -39.86
C THR A 838 21.90 -20.82 -38.87
N TYR A 839 21.62 -20.61 -37.58
CA TYR A 839 22.59 -20.79 -36.50
C TYR A 839 23.03 -22.26 -36.44
N ARG A 840 24.35 -22.51 -36.49
CA ARG A 840 24.95 -23.82 -36.23
C ARG A 840 25.66 -23.76 -34.86
N PRO A 841 25.31 -24.63 -33.89
CA PRO A 841 25.96 -24.65 -32.58
C PRO A 841 27.46 -24.93 -32.72
N THR A 842 28.30 -24.20 -31.97
CA THR A 842 29.73 -24.53 -31.86
C THR A 842 29.92 -25.43 -30.65
N VAL A 843 30.35 -26.67 -30.87
CA VAL A 843 30.65 -27.63 -29.80
C VAL A 843 31.88 -27.15 -29.02
N VAL A 844 31.68 -26.60 -27.82
CA VAL A 844 32.80 -26.28 -26.91
C VAL A 844 33.22 -27.56 -26.21
N LYS A 845 34.42 -28.09 -26.54
CA LYS A 845 35.05 -29.17 -25.78
C LYS A 845 35.47 -28.62 -24.40
N PHE A 846 34.90 -29.16 -23.34
CA PHE A 846 35.30 -28.90 -21.95
C PHE A 846 36.80 -29.19 -21.75
N LYS A 847 37.60 -28.19 -21.38
CA LYS A 847 38.90 -28.42 -20.75
C LYS A 847 38.66 -28.69 -19.26
N LYS A 848 38.94 -29.93 -18.82
CA LYS A 848 39.09 -30.28 -17.40
C LYS A 848 40.20 -29.44 -16.78
N GLN A 849 39.87 -28.57 -15.83
CA GLN A 849 40.82 -28.10 -14.82
C GLN A 849 40.10 -28.02 -13.47
N PHE A 850 40.09 -29.17 -12.79
CA PHE A 850 40.10 -29.23 -11.33
C PHE A 850 41.26 -30.15 -10.96
N GLN A 851 42.32 -29.58 -10.41
CA GLN A 851 43.28 -30.29 -9.58
C GLN A 851 43.57 -29.43 -8.35
N VAL A 852 43.15 -30.00 -7.22
CA VAL A 852 43.40 -29.71 -5.79
C VAL A 852 42.94 -28.36 -5.27
#